data_AF-A0A538NPH7-F1
#
_entry.id   AF-A0A538NPH7-F1
#
_cell.length_a   1.000
_cell.length_b   1.000
_cell.length_c   1.000
_cell.angle_alpha   90.00
_cell.angle_beta   90.00
_cell.angle_gamma   90.00
#
_symmetry.space_group_name_H-M   'P 1'
#
loop_
_entity.id
_entity.type
_entity.pdbx_description
1 polymer ?
#
loop_
_entity_poly.entity_id
_entity_poly.type
_entity_poly.pdbx_seq_one_letter_code
_entity_poly.pdbx_strand_id
1 'polypeptide(L)'
;MARFLAVLVQFALIAVVIDYWELESQLLTRLMWLAFGGFVIHHLLPLRFRLPFFAMLSLVAVITGAGHFGPNVGIAWLTGKITMTGFLYHLFPGLTLIGIGLGLIGLCHLPIRFAARVGLVAVAGAALAFLRAHSQWFPDVTEMWVILGSMFMFRLMSYLYDLKHRTAPFSLSRAISYFFLLPNVCFPLFPVVDYKTFCSTYYNEDWPRVYQTGLKWMFRGVIQLLLYRAIYQYAPLDVYRLSSALDVAGCMLGMYLLYLRISGTFHLIVGLLHMFGFNLPETHHLYLLASSFTDFWRRINIYWKDFVMKLFFYPTHFALRKMGTLWAMSVATLATFLATWLLHSWQWFWIRGKPLFNWKDFSFWMILGVLVLVTAIYEMTRVRKRTLRPSRVTLRQRLILGLQTAGVFSLMCVLWAYWSCQTWAEFQALIDAASRPTVREVMIVLGTLLLICVCGMVWGWSGRETSEGRSTPATRGPFSFWPSAATVAIGALCLLTAPTIAIRAIPGFKNVVARLHGDVLNARDMAQQRRGYYEELDVGRMDNWQWQGAEEPEGWSKGKKAFYRERSDILLKDLVPSMSTVLGGAPCTSNSLGMRDREYDKLKPVNTYRIVLLGASNDMGIGVKDDQTYENLVENRLNSRMPDARYSHYEILNLSVAADSVLQRVLRLEQEGFQFQPDAAILSVTAVDEQVIASHIRKALIQGVELSPSYREVVQSVVRRAHVDGKMPAVMIERRLQPYSTELCRWSFQRFAQQCTQRQVRPLVIYRPAPADFSGLESAARRKIIELVRNAGLEVLDLSPAFNSVADRSSLILGKWDDHTTALGHRLLADELYKDLVPLLFGSPSKQQISRLQKP
;
A
#
# COMPACT_ATOMS: atom_id res chain seq x y z
N MET A 1 -11.04 -28.64 31.99
CA MET A 1 -11.12 -27.20 32.34
C MET A 1 -9.80 -26.45 32.10
N ALA A 2 -8.69 -26.79 32.75
CA ALA A 2 -7.43 -26.04 32.64
C ALA A 2 -6.92 -25.81 31.20
N ARG A 3 -6.92 -26.84 30.34
CA ARG A 3 -6.53 -26.70 28.92
C ARG A 3 -7.42 -25.72 28.15
N PHE A 4 -8.72 -25.69 28.46
CA PHE A 4 -9.65 -24.79 27.79
C PHE A 4 -9.43 -23.34 28.23
N LEU A 5 -9.22 -23.11 29.53
CA LEU A 5 -8.85 -21.79 30.05
C LEU A 5 -7.55 -21.28 29.42
N ALA A 6 -6.54 -22.15 29.27
CA ALA A 6 -5.30 -21.80 28.59
C ALA A 6 -5.50 -21.43 27.11
N VAL A 7 -6.43 -22.09 26.41
CA VAL A 7 -6.81 -21.74 25.03
C VAL A 7 -7.52 -20.38 24.99
N LEU A 8 -8.44 -20.11 25.94
CA LEU A 8 -9.13 -18.82 26.05
C LEU A 8 -8.16 -17.66 26.28
N VAL A 9 -7.22 -17.81 27.22
CA VAL A 9 -6.21 -16.77 27.49
C VAL A 9 -5.36 -16.51 26.24
N GLN A 10 -4.90 -17.56 25.55
CA GLN A 10 -4.14 -17.39 24.30
C GLN A 10 -4.96 -16.70 23.20
N PHE A 11 -6.24 -17.05 23.04
CA PHE A 11 -7.09 -16.43 22.02
C PHE A 11 -7.35 -14.95 22.34
N ALA A 12 -7.64 -14.63 23.60
CA ALA A 12 -7.79 -13.25 24.05
C ALA A 12 -6.49 -12.44 23.83
N LEU A 13 -5.32 -13.01 24.16
CA LEU A 13 -4.03 -12.37 23.91
C LEU A 13 -3.83 -12.08 22.42
N ILE A 14 -4.14 -13.02 21.52
CA ILE A 14 -4.03 -12.79 20.07
C ILE A 14 -4.99 -11.68 19.61
N ALA A 15 -6.23 -11.65 20.11
CA ALA A 15 -7.19 -10.59 19.80
C ALA A 15 -6.66 -9.22 20.27
N VAL A 16 -6.08 -9.14 21.47
CA VAL A 16 -5.42 -7.92 21.98
C VAL A 16 -4.20 -7.53 21.16
N VAL A 17 -3.39 -8.49 20.67
CA VAL A 17 -2.26 -8.18 19.78
C VAL A 17 -2.74 -7.60 18.44
N ILE A 18 -3.80 -8.17 17.86
CA ILE A 18 -4.40 -7.66 16.62
C ILE A 18 -4.93 -6.24 16.80
N ASP A 19 -5.58 -5.98 17.94
CA ASP A 19 -6.10 -4.67 18.30
C ASP A 19 -4.97 -3.65 18.55
N TYR A 20 -4.01 -4.00 19.41
CA TYR A 20 -2.87 -3.15 19.77
C TYR A 20 -2.05 -2.72 18.56
N TRP A 21 -1.78 -3.65 17.63
CA TRP A 21 -1.03 -3.36 16.40
C TRP A 21 -1.92 -2.89 15.25
N GLU A 22 -3.24 -2.75 15.42
CA GLU A 22 -4.19 -2.38 14.37
C GLU A 22 -4.01 -3.21 13.08
N LEU A 23 -3.88 -4.54 13.20
CA LEU A 23 -3.55 -5.39 12.04
C LEU A 23 -4.69 -5.44 11.01
N GLU A 24 -4.38 -5.17 9.74
CA GLU A 24 -5.26 -5.18 8.55
C GLU A 24 -6.47 -4.23 8.58
N SER A 25 -7.36 -4.27 9.58
CA SER A 25 -8.48 -3.32 9.66
C SER A 25 -9.18 -3.32 11.03
N GLN A 26 -9.87 -2.22 11.35
CA GLN A 26 -10.78 -2.18 12.51
C GLN A 26 -11.89 -3.25 12.42
N LEU A 27 -12.31 -3.62 11.21
CA LEU A 27 -13.29 -4.67 11.00
C LEU A 27 -12.75 -6.04 11.47
N LEU A 28 -11.46 -6.32 11.23
CA LEU A 28 -10.81 -7.53 11.74
C LEU A 28 -10.80 -7.55 13.27
N THR A 29 -10.43 -6.44 13.92
CA THR A 29 -10.45 -6.33 15.38
C THR A 29 -11.83 -6.67 15.95
N ARG A 30 -12.89 -6.06 15.40
CA ARG A 30 -14.28 -6.32 15.82
C ARG A 30 -14.65 -7.79 15.61
N LEU A 31 -14.26 -8.37 14.48
CA LEU A 31 -14.50 -9.78 14.17
C LEU A 31 -13.77 -10.71 15.15
N MET A 32 -12.54 -10.41 15.54
CA MET A 32 -11.78 -11.22 16.49
C MET A 32 -12.44 -11.26 17.86
N TRP A 33 -12.96 -10.12 18.35
CA TRP A 33 -13.72 -10.08 19.60
C TRP A 33 -15.07 -10.78 19.50
N LEU A 34 -15.79 -10.61 18.38
CA LEU A 34 -17.03 -11.36 18.11
C LEU A 34 -16.77 -12.87 18.08
N ALA A 35 -15.69 -13.30 17.42
CA ALA A 35 -15.28 -14.69 17.32
C ALA A 35 -14.80 -15.24 18.67
N PHE A 36 -14.14 -14.44 19.51
CA PHE A 36 -13.76 -14.82 20.87
C PHE A 36 -14.99 -15.14 21.72
N GLY A 37 -15.97 -14.23 21.77
CA GLY A 37 -17.23 -14.46 22.49
C GLY A 37 -18.01 -15.66 21.92
N GLY A 38 -18.13 -15.72 20.59
CA GLY A 38 -18.76 -16.84 19.89
C GLY A 38 -18.08 -18.18 20.14
N PHE A 39 -16.75 -18.22 20.23
CA PHE A 39 -15.97 -19.43 20.50
C PHE A 39 -16.29 -20.03 21.88
N VAL A 40 -16.45 -19.18 22.91
CA VAL A 40 -16.81 -19.63 24.26
C VAL A 40 -18.17 -20.35 24.23
N ILE A 41 -19.17 -19.72 23.64
CA ILE A 41 -20.52 -20.29 23.50
C ILE A 41 -20.46 -21.58 22.67
N HIS A 42 -19.77 -21.55 21.53
CA HIS A 42 -19.62 -22.69 20.64
C HIS A 42 -18.99 -23.91 21.33
N HIS A 43 -17.96 -23.71 22.16
CA HIS A 43 -17.33 -24.81 22.90
C HIS A 43 -18.28 -25.42 23.95
N LEU A 44 -19.03 -24.59 24.65
CA LEU A 44 -19.97 -25.02 25.70
C LEU A 44 -21.22 -25.71 25.12
N LEU A 45 -21.57 -25.42 23.87
CA LEU A 45 -22.70 -26.06 23.21
C LEU A 45 -22.45 -27.56 22.92
N PRO A 46 -23.50 -28.42 23.04
CA PRO A 46 -23.47 -29.79 22.54
C PRO A 46 -23.12 -29.84 21.04
N LEU A 47 -22.38 -30.87 20.62
CA LEU A 47 -21.87 -31.03 19.24
C LEU A 47 -22.94 -30.81 18.15
N ARG A 48 -24.18 -31.25 18.38
CA ARG A 48 -25.31 -31.08 17.44
C ARG A 48 -25.67 -29.62 17.14
N PHE A 49 -25.47 -28.71 18.10
CA PHE A 49 -25.81 -27.29 17.99
C PHE A 49 -24.64 -26.42 17.56
N ARG A 50 -23.41 -26.94 17.63
CA ARG A 50 -22.19 -26.20 17.29
C ARG A 50 -22.18 -25.66 15.87
N LEU A 51 -22.50 -26.51 14.88
CA LEU A 51 -22.48 -26.10 13.49
C LEU A 51 -23.61 -25.12 13.12
N PRO A 52 -24.88 -25.33 13.55
CA PRO A 52 -25.93 -24.31 13.42
C PRO A 52 -25.59 -22.98 14.10
N PHE A 53 -24.98 -23.03 15.29
CA PHE A 53 -24.53 -21.82 15.99
C PHE A 53 -23.42 -21.10 15.21
N PHE A 54 -22.43 -21.82 14.67
CA PHE A 54 -21.42 -21.23 13.80
C PHE A 54 -22.03 -20.57 12.56
N ALA A 55 -23.02 -21.21 11.93
CA ALA A 55 -23.76 -20.63 10.80
C ALA A 55 -24.44 -19.31 11.20
N MET A 56 -25.12 -19.28 12.34
CA MET A 56 -25.76 -18.06 12.86
C MET A 56 -24.72 -16.96 13.15
N LEU A 57 -23.63 -17.30 13.85
CA LEU A 57 -22.55 -16.37 14.17
C LEU A 57 -21.92 -15.77 12.92
N SER A 58 -21.71 -16.58 11.88
CA SER A 58 -21.26 -16.13 10.57
C SER A 58 -22.22 -15.15 9.90
N LEU A 59 -23.53 -15.42 9.91
CA LEU A 59 -24.52 -14.50 9.34
C LEU A 59 -24.57 -13.18 10.10
N VAL A 60 -24.48 -13.21 11.43
CA VAL A 60 -24.34 -12.01 12.27
C VAL A 60 -23.10 -11.22 11.88
N ALA A 61 -21.96 -11.90 11.70
CA ALA A 61 -20.73 -11.26 11.25
C ALA A 61 -20.90 -10.56 9.90
N VAL A 62 -21.56 -11.19 8.92
CA VAL A 62 -21.86 -10.58 7.61
C VAL A 62 -22.67 -9.30 7.76
N ILE A 63 -23.74 -9.34 8.57
CA ILE A 63 -24.59 -8.17 8.83
C ILE A 63 -23.77 -7.05 9.47
N THR A 64 -22.97 -7.39 10.49
CA THR A 64 -22.17 -6.38 11.18
C THR A 64 -21.05 -5.79 10.33
N GLY A 65 -20.43 -6.61 9.48
CA GLY A 65 -19.28 -6.20 8.68
C GLY A 65 -19.64 -5.46 7.41
N ALA A 66 -20.61 -5.94 6.63
CA ALA A 66 -21.06 -5.25 5.42
C ALA A 66 -21.88 -3.98 5.72
N GLY A 67 -22.54 -3.95 6.89
CA GLY A 67 -23.41 -2.86 7.31
C GLY A 67 -22.73 -1.70 8.04
N HIS A 68 -21.42 -1.80 8.31
CA HIS A 68 -20.70 -0.92 9.25
C HIS A 68 -21.34 -0.84 10.65
N PHE A 69 -22.11 -1.85 11.02
CA PHE A 69 -22.87 -1.87 12.27
C PHE A 69 -21.91 -2.09 13.45
N GLY A 70 -21.44 -0.98 14.03
CA GLY A 70 -20.56 -0.96 15.19
C GLY A 70 -21.29 -0.60 16.50
N PRO A 71 -20.62 -0.72 17.66
CA PRO A 71 -21.16 -0.32 18.96
C PRO A 71 -21.67 1.12 18.95
N ASN A 72 -20.99 2.00 18.20
CA ASN A 72 -21.36 3.41 18.06
C ASN A 72 -22.72 3.59 17.40
N VAL A 73 -23.09 2.75 16.43
CA VAL A 73 -24.42 2.81 15.77
C VAL A 73 -25.50 2.35 16.73
N GLY A 74 -25.25 1.26 17.48
CA GLY A 74 -26.17 0.77 18.51
C GLY A 74 -26.38 1.78 19.63
N ILE A 75 -25.31 2.37 20.15
CA ILE A 75 -25.38 3.42 21.18
C ILE A 75 -26.06 4.68 20.63
N ALA A 76 -25.77 5.07 19.39
CA ALA A 76 -26.39 6.24 18.78
C ALA A 76 -27.90 6.03 18.55
N TRP A 77 -28.35 4.81 18.25
CA TRP A 77 -29.77 4.48 18.23
C TRP A 77 -30.39 4.49 19.63
N LEU A 78 -29.75 3.86 20.62
CA LEU A 78 -30.21 3.85 22.01
C LEU A 78 -30.27 5.25 22.64
N THR A 79 -29.39 6.17 22.20
CA THR A 79 -29.35 7.56 22.65
C THR A 79 -30.22 8.49 21.79
N GLY A 80 -31.00 7.96 20.84
CA GLY A 80 -31.90 8.73 19.98
C GLY A 80 -31.21 9.61 18.93
N LYS A 81 -29.90 9.48 18.74
CA LYS A 81 -29.11 10.22 17.73
C LYS A 81 -29.36 9.73 16.30
N ILE A 82 -29.87 8.51 16.13
CA ILE A 82 -30.24 7.94 14.83
C ILE A 82 -31.68 7.43 14.90
N THR A 83 -32.45 7.70 13.85
CA THR A 83 -33.82 7.19 13.70
C THR A 83 -33.84 5.67 13.47
N MET A 84 -34.99 5.03 13.71
CA MET A 84 -35.18 3.60 13.43
C MET A 84 -34.88 3.27 11.95
N THR A 85 -35.26 4.15 11.03
CA THR A 85 -34.92 4.04 9.60
C THR A 85 -33.41 4.08 9.36
N GLY A 86 -32.68 4.98 10.03
CA GLY A 86 -31.21 5.04 9.93
C GLY A 86 -30.52 3.80 10.53
N PHE A 87 -31.08 3.23 11.59
CA PHE A 87 -30.61 1.97 12.15
C PHE A 87 -30.81 0.79 11.19
N LEU A 88 -32.01 0.66 10.60
CA LEU A 88 -32.33 -0.41 9.65
C LEU A 88 -31.51 -0.31 8.36
N TYR A 89 -31.17 0.92 7.94
CA TYR A 89 -30.33 1.16 6.78
C TYR A 89 -28.96 0.47 6.89
N HIS A 90 -28.35 0.46 8.08
CA HIS A 90 -27.10 -0.28 8.31
C HIS A 90 -27.22 -1.80 8.17
N LEU A 91 -28.42 -2.38 8.25
CA LEU A 91 -28.60 -3.82 8.06
C LEU A 91 -28.75 -4.21 6.59
N PHE A 92 -29.13 -3.25 5.73
CA PHE A 92 -29.51 -3.51 4.34
C PHE A 92 -28.42 -4.18 3.49
N PRO A 93 -27.15 -3.76 3.51
CA PRO A 93 -26.11 -4.41 2.70
C PRO A 93 -25.86 -5.86 3.12
N GLY A 94 -25.81 -6.11 4.43
CA GLY A 94 -25.62 -7.46 4.96
C GLY A 94 -26.78 -8.41 4.66
N LEU A 95 -28.01 -7.93 4.80
CA LEU A 95 -29.21 -8.72 4.46
C LEU A 95 -29.29 -9.02 2.96
N THR A 96 -28.96 -8.04 2.11
CA THR A 96 -28.92 -8.22 0.65
C THR A 96 -27.87 -9.27 0.27
N LEU A 97 -26.68 -9.22 0.88
CA LEU A 97 -25.62 -10.22 0.67
C LEU A 97 -26.09 -11.63 1.03
N ILE A 98 -26.74 -11.77 2.19
CA ILE A 98 -27.28 -13.05 2.65
C ILE A 98 -28.37 -13.54 1.69
N GLY A 99 -29.28 -12.66 1.27
CA GLY A 99 -30.36 -12.99 0.33
C GLY A 99 -29.83 -13.51 -1.00
N ILE A 100 -28.86 -12.82 -1.61
CA ILE A 100 -28.21 -13.29 -2.86
C ILE A 100 -27.52 -14.63 -2.62
N GLY A 101 -26.76 -14.77 -1.54
CA GLY A 101 -26.02 -15.99 -1.23
C GLY A 101 -26.93 -17.21 -1.01
N LEU A 102 -28.04 -17.05 -0.28
CA LEU A 102 -29.05 -18.10 -0.11
C LEU A 102 -29.74 -18.44 -1.44
N GLY A 103 -30.01 -17.45 -2.29
CA GLY A 103 -30.52 -17.66 -3.64
C GLY A 103 -29.59 -18.52 -4.49
N LEU A 104 -28.28 -18.21 -4.48
CA LEU A 104 -27.26 -19.00 -5.20
C LEU A 104 -27.17 -20.44 -4.68
N ILE A 105 -27.23 -20.64 -3.36
CA ILE A 105 -27.28 -21.98 -2.75
C ILE A 105 -28.55 -22.72 -3.21
N GLY A 106 -29.71 -22.06 -3.20
CA GLY A 106 -30.98 -22.62 -3.68
C GLY A 106 -30.92 -23.07 -5.14
N LEU A 107 -30.31 -22.26 -6.02
CA LEU A 107 -30.12 -22.60 -7.44
C LEU A 107 -29.30 -23.90 -7.63
N CYS A 108 -28.30 -24.15 -6.78
CA CYS A 108 -27.51 -25.40 -6.83
C CYS A 108 -28.35 -26.67 -6.52
N HIS A 109 -29.46 -26.53 -5.80
CA HIS A 109 -30.28 -27.64 -5.31
C HIS A 109 -31.62 -27.82 -6.04
N LEU A 110 -31.92 -26.99 -7.05
CA LEU A 110 -33.14 -27.12 -7.84
C LEU A 110 -33.32 -28.55 -8.41
N PRO A 111 -34.53 -29.13 -8.41
CA PRO A 111 -34.78 -30.51 -8.85
C PRO A 111 -34.77 -30.66 -10.39
N ILE A 112 -33.81 -30.05 -11.07
CA ILE A 112 -33.62 -30.08 -12.53
C ILE A 112 -32.33 -30.83 -12.91
N ARG A 113 -32.12 -31.06 -14.21
CA ARG A 113 -30.89 -31.68 -14.75
C ARG A 113 -29.65 -30.91 -14.30
N PHE A 114 -28.59 -31.61 -13.89
CA PHE A 114 -27.38 -30.99 -13.34
C PHE A 114 -26.75 -29.93 -14.26
N ALA A 115 -26.69 -30.20 -15.57
CA ALA A 115 -26.20 -29.23 -16.55
C ALA A 115 -27.05 -27.94 -16.59
N ALA A 116 -28.37 -28.05 -16.44
CA ALA A 116 -29.25 -26.89 -16.34
C ALA A 116 -29.03 -26.09 -15.05
N ARG A 117 -28.73 -26.77 -13.92
CA ARG A 117 -28.34 -26.08 -12.67
C ARG A 117 -27.06 -25.27 -12.86
N VAL A 118 -26.03 -25.86 -13.48
CA VAL A 118 -24.78 -25.17 -13.80
C VAL A 118 -25.05 -23.97 -14.71
N GLY A 119 -25.90 -24.13 -15.73
CA GLY A 119 -26.32 -23.03 -16.60
C GLY A 119 -27.00 -21.89 -15.84
N LEU A 120 -27.98 -22.19 -14.97
CA LEU A 120 -28.67 -21.18 -14.16
C LEU A 120 -27.71 -20.45 -13.21
N VAL A 121 -26.80 -21.17 -12.55
CA VAL A 121 -25.79 -20.56 -11.68
C VAL A 121 -24.83 -19.69 -12.48
N ALA A 122 -24.44 -20.10 -13.69
CA ALA A 122 -23.60 -19.31 -14.58
C ALA A 122 -24.31 -18.03 -15.05
N VAL A 123 -25.59 -18.10 -15.43
CA VAL A 123 -26.40 -16.93 -15.79
C VAL A 123 -26.56 -15.97 -14.61
N ALA A 124 -26.87 -16.49 -13.42
CA ALA A 124 -26.94 -15.68 -12.19
C ALA A 124 -25.58 -15.04 -11.87
N GLY A 125 -24.48 -15.79 -11.99
CA GLY A 125 -23.12 -15.28 -11.81
C GLY A 125 -22.76 -14.17 -12.82
N ALA A 126 -23.17 -14.31 -14.08
CA ALA A 126 -22.96 -13.29 -15.11
C ALA A 126 -23.79 -12.03 -14.83
N ALA A 127 -25.04 -12.18 -14.39
CA ALA A 127 -25.87 -11.05 -13.98
C ALA A 127 -25.27 -10.31 -12.77
N LEU A 128 -24.81 -11.04 -11.74
CA LEU A 128 -24.14 -10.43 -10.58
C LEU A 128 -22.81 -9.76 -10.97
N ALA A 129 -22.07 -10.32 -11.91
CA ALA A 129 -20.87 -9.69 -12.44
C ALA A 129 -21.21 -8.38 -13.20
N PHE A 130 -22.27 -8.39 -14.00
CA PHE A 130 -22.74 -7.17 -14.66
C PHE A 130 -23.12 -6.08 -13.65
N LEU A 131 -23.82 -6.45 -12.57
CA LEU A 131 -24.14 -5.52 -11.47
C LEU A 131 -22.88 -5.03 -10.73
N ARG A 132 -21.89 -5.89 -10.50
CA ARG A 132 -20.59 -5.50 -9.92
C ARG A 132 -19.86 -4.48 -10.79
N ALA A 133 -19.89 -4.64 -12.11
CA ALA A 133 -19.26 -3.72 -13.05
C ALA A 133 -19.95 -2.34 -13.07
N HIS A 134 -21.24 -2.31 -12.72
CA HIS A 134 -22.06 -1.09 -12.64
C HIS A 134 -22.47 -0.77 -11.19
N SER A 135 -21.60 -1.06 -10.21
CA SER A 135 -21.91 -0.88 -8.79
C SER A 135 -22.31 0.55 -8.42
N GLN A 136 -21.88 1.54 -9.22
CA GLN A 136 -22.28 2.95 -9.12
C GLN A 136 -23.81 3.19 -9.18
N TRP A 137 -24.58 2.27 -9.76
CA TRP A 137 -26.06 2.34 -9.75
C TRP A 137 -26.65 2.08 -8.37
N PHE A 138 -25.89 1.45 -7.47
CA PHE A 138 -26.33 1.08 -6.12
C PHE A 138 -25.24 1.45 -5.10
N PRO A 139 -25.03 2.75 -4.83
CA PRO A 139 -23.96 3.23 -3.94
C PRO A 139 -24.03 2.56 -2.56
N ASP A 140 -25.24 2.35 -2.04
CA ASP A 140 -25.50 1.82 -0.69
C ASP A 140 -25.00 0.39 -0.46
N VAL A 141 -24.74 -0.39 -1.52
CA VAL A 141 -24.26 -1.78 -1.44
C VAL A 141 -22.94 -2.00 -2.16
N THR A 142 -22.20 -0.93 -2.47
CA THR A 142 -20.99 -1.02 -3.30
C THR A 142 -19.92 -1.90 -2.65
N GLU A 143 -19.70 -1.78 -1.34
CA GLU A 143 -18.70 -2.57 -0.62
C GLU A 143 -19.09 -4.05 -0.48
N MET A 144 -20.39 -4.34 -0.43
CA MET A 144 -20.90 -5.71 -0.30
C MET A 144 -20.44 -6.60 -1.46
N TRP A 145 -20.30 -6.04 -2.68
CA TRP A 145 -19.96 -6.85 -3.86
C TRP A 145 -18.61 -7.54 -3.75
N VAL A 146 -17.63 -6.91 -3.11
CA VAL A 146 -16.30 -7.48 -2.88
C VAL A 146 -16.39 -8.67 -1.93
N ILE A 147 -17.17 -8.55 -0.86
CA ILE A 147 -17.42 -9.61 0.12
C ILE A 147 -18.20 -10.76 -0.54
N LEU A 148 -19.22 -10.46 -1.35
CA LEU A 148 -19.99 -11.46 -2.08
C LEU A 148 -19.09 -12.27 -3.04
N GLY A 149 -18.23 -11.60 -3.80
CA GLY A 149 -17.29 -12.23 -4.71
C GLY A 149 -16.34 -13.19 -4.00
N SER A 150 -15.72 -12.75 -2.89
CA SER A 150 -14.84 -13.61 -2.08
C SER A 150 -15.57 -14.80 -1.44
N MET A 151 -16.88 -14.65 -1.17
CA MET A 151 -17.72 -15.72 -0.63
C MET A 151 -18.06 -16.81 -1.63
N PHE A 152 -18.43 -16.44 -2.86
CA PHE A 152 -19.10 -17.38 -3.77
C PHE A 152 -18.29 -17.76 -5.00
N MET A 153 -17.45 -16.88 -5.57
CA MET A 153 -16.95 -17.05 -6.95
C MET A 153 -16.29 -18.41 -7.23
N PHE A 154 -15.32 -18.82 -6.40
CA PHE A 154 -14.61 -20.10 -6.57
C PHE A 154 -15.27 -21.25 -5.80
N ARG A 155 -15.87 -20.94 -4.65
CA ARG A 155 -16.53 -21.95 -3.82
C ARG A 155 -17.76 -22.55 -4.49
N LEU A 156 -18.49 -21.80 -5.30
CA LEU A 156 -19.58 -22.35 -6.14
C LEU A 156 -19.06 -23.41 -7.10
N MET A 157 -17.89 -23.22 -7.70
CA MET A 157 -17.30 -24.19 -8.62
C MET A 157 -16.93 -25.50 -7.89
N SER A 158 -16.24 -25.39 -6.75
CA SER A 158 -15.91 -26.55 -5.90
C SER A 158 -17.16 -27.27 -5.38
N TYR A 159 -18.15 -26.50 -4.95
CA TYR A 159 -19.40 -27.01 -4.42
C TYR A 159 -20.22 -27.78 -5.47
N LEU A 160 -20.40 -27.21 -6.67
CA LEU A 160 -21.08 -27.88 -7.77
C LEU A 160 -20.35 -29.16 -8.20
N TYR A 161 -19.01 -29.14 -8.21
CA TYR A 161 -18.21 -30.34 -8.49
C TYR A 161 -18.48 -31.46 -7.46
N ASP A 162 -18.51 -31.12 -6.17
CA ASP A 162 -18.76 -32.08 -5.10
C ASP A 162 -20.21 -32.58 -5.05
N LEU A 163 -21.18 -31.73 -5.42
CA LEU A 163 -22.57 -32.13 -5.61
C LEU A 163 -22.73 -33.13 -6.77
N LYS A 164 -22.06 -32.89 -7.91
CA LYS A 164 -22.09 -33.79 -9.08
C LYS A 164 -21.62 -35.20 -8.73
N HIS A 165 -20.53 -35.28 -7.97
CA HIS A 165 -19.87 -36.55 -7.63
C HIS A 165 -20.32 -37.12 -6.27
N ARG A 166 -21.27 -36.45 -5.58
CA ARG A 166 -21.81 -36.83 -4.26
C ARG A 166 -20.71 -37.13 -3.23
N THR A 167 -19.65 -36.35 -3.25
CA THR A 167 -18.44 -36.58 -2.43
C THR A 167 -18.58 -36.13 -0.99
N ALA A 168 -19.61 -35.32 -0.66
CA ALA A 168 -19.85 -34.78 0.67
C ALA A 168 -21.36 -34.60 0.96
N PRO A 169 -21.81 -34.68 2.23
CA PRO A 169 -23.23 -34.59 2.58
C PRO A 169 -23.75 -33.16 2.55
N PHE A 170 -25.06 -33.00 2.28
CA PHE A 170 -25.75 -31.72 2.36
C PHE A 170 -26.52 -31.56 3.68
N SER A 171 -26.46 -30.36 4.24
CA SER A 171 -27.43 -29.83 5.21
C SER A 171 -27.43 -28.31 5.09
N LEU A 172 -28.53 -27.64 5.41
CA LEU A 172 -28.62 -26.18 5.31
C LEU A 172 -27.54 -25.50 6.18
N SER A 173 -27.32 -25.99 7.39
CA SER A 173 -26.27 -25.49 8.29
C SER A 173 -24.86 -25.67 7.70
N ARG A 174 -24.57 -26.77 7.00
CA ARG A 174 -23.26 -26.96 6.34
C ARG A 174 -23.07 -26.01 5.17
N ALA A 175 -24.10 -25.83 4.34
CA ALA A 175 -24.03 -24.93 3.19
C ALA A 175 -23.84 -23.48 3.64
N ILE A 176 -24.61 -23.02 4.63
CA ILE A 176 -24.47 -21.66 5.19
C ILE A 176 -23.07 -21.49 5.81
N SER A 177 -22.63 -22.41 6.67
CA SER A 177 -21.29 -22.34 7.27
C SER A 177 -20.15 -22.38 6.25
N TYR A 178 -20.34 -23.06 5.12
CA TYR A 178 -19.32 -23.17 4.07
C TYR A 178 -19.22 -21.92 3.20
N PHE A 179 -20.33 -21.30 2.81
CA PHE A 179 -20.32 -20.09 1.97
C PHE A 179 -20.09 -18.82 2.78
N PHE A 180 -20.64 -18.75 3.99
CA PHE A 180 -20.45 -17.63 4.92
C PHE A 180 -19.42 -18.00 5.99
N LEU A 181 -18.19 -18.34 5.60
CA LEU A 181 -17.12 -18.59 6.59
C LEU A 181 -16.86 -17.32 7.39
N LEU A 182 -16.90 -17.42 8.73
CA LEU A 182 -16.79 -16.29 9.65
C LEU A 182 -15.67 -15.28 9.31
N PRO A 183 -14.42 -15.70 9.01
CA PRO A 183 -13.34 -14.75 8.72
C PRO A 183 -13.52 -14.01 7.38
N ASN A 184 -14.30 -14.56 6.45
CA ASN A 184 -14.37 -14.08 5.06
C ASN A 184 -15.04 -12.70 4.93
N VAL A 185 -15.75 -12.23 5.95
CA VAL A 185 -16.38 -10.90 5.95
C VAL A 185 -15.35 -9.77 5.88
N CYS A 186 -14.19 -9.96 6.50
CA CYS A 186 -13.13 -8.94 6.56
C CYS A 186 -11.97 -9.19 5.59
N PHE A 187 -11.96 -10.33 4.89
CA PHE A 187 -10.89 -10.73 3.98
C PHE A 187 -11.41 -10.96 2.57
N PRO A 188 -11.29 -9.95 1.67
CA PRO A 188 -11.59 -10.09 0.24
C PRO A 188 -10.77 -11.18 -0.44
N LEU A 189 -9.51 -11.34 -0.02
CA LEU A 189 -8.64 -12.41 -0.47
C LEU A 189 -8.70 -13.56 0.54
N PHE A 190 -9.24 -14.70 0.10
CA PHE A 190 -9.52 -15.84 0.98
C PHE A 190 -9.04 -17.17 0.39
N PRO A 191 -8.54 -18.11 1.21
CA PRO A 191 -8.13 -19.43 0.72
C PRO A 191 -9.32 -20.20 0.15
N VAL A 192 -9.16 -20.82 -1.03
CA VAL A 192 -10.24 -21.58 -1.68
C VAL A 192 -10.44 -22.91 -0.97
N VAL A 193 -11.24 -22.91 0.10
CA VAL A 193 -11.53 -24.11 0.90
C VAL A 193 -12.40 -25.09 0.11
N ASP A 194 -11.97 -26.33 0.00
CA ASP A 194 -12.74 -27.40 -0.65
C ASP A 194 -13.91 -27.88 0.21
N TYR A 195 -15.09 -28.10 -0.38
CA TYR A 195 -16.31 -28.46 0.38
C TYR A 195 -16.19 -29.85 1.02
N LYS A 196 -15.63 -30.83 0.30
CA LYS A 196 -15.35 -32.15 0.86
C LYS A 196 -14.40 -32.06 2.06
N THR A 197 -13.27 -31.37 1.91
CA THR A 197 -12.30 -31.19 2.99
C THR A 197 -12.96 -30.52 4.19
N PHE A 198 -13.67 -29.41 3.99
CA PHE A 198 -14.42 -28.69 5.02
C PHE A 198 -15.37 -29.60 5.82
N CYS A 199 -16.11 -30.48 5.13
CA CYS A 199 -17.03 -31.41 5.80
C CYS A 199 -16.30 -32.51 6.58
N SER A 200 -15.23 -33.06 5.99
CA SER A 200 -14.50 -34.21 6.56
C SER A 200 -13.59 -33.84 7.74
N THR A 201 -13.20 -32.57 7.88
CA THR A 201 -12.28 -32.12 8.92
C THR A 201 -12.97 -31.48 10.13
N TYR A 202 -14.30 -31.39 10.13
CA TYR A 202 -15.05 -30.84 11.25
C TYR A 202 -15.06 -31.81 12.44
N TYR A 203 -14.37 -31.45 13.53
CA TYR A 203 -14.17 -32.25 14.74
C TYR A 203 -13.69 -33.70 14.45
N ASN A 204 -12.79 -33.85 13.48
CA ASN A 204 -12.17 -35.15 13.15
C ASN A 204 -11.03 -35.55 14.10
N GLU A 205 -10.60 -34.66 15.00
CA GLU A 205 -9.55 -34.85 16.00
C GLU A 205 -9.95 -34.20 17.33
N ASP A 206 -9.21 -34.52 18.39
CA ASP A 206 -9.42 -33.95 19.72
C ASP A 206 -9.29 -32.43 19.72
N TRP A 207 -10.28 -31.77 20.34
CA TRP A 207 -10.38 -30.32 20.39
C TRP A 207 -9.12 -29.59 20.91
N PRO A 208 -8.35 -30.08 21.93
CA PRO A 208 -7.19 -29.33 22.41
C PRO A 208 -6.11 -29.21 21.36
N ARG A 209 -5.98 -30.23 20.49
CA ARG A 209 -5.00 -30.22 19.41
C ARG A 209 -5.44 -29.29 18.30
N VAL A 210 -6.70 -29.39 17.87
CA VAL A 210 -7.26 -28.55 16.80
C VAL A 210 -7.15 -27.07 17.19
N TYR A 211 -7.60 -26.70 18.39
CA TYR A 211 -7.58 -25.31 18.85
C TYR A 211 -6.15 -24.78 19.01
N GLN A 212 -5.24 -25.60 19.54
CA GLN A 212 -3.85 -25.18 19.73
C GLN A 212 -3.09 -25.03 18.40
N THR A 213 -3.39 -25.88 17.40
CA THR A 213 -2.89 -25.68 16.03
C THR A 213 -3.41 -24.37 15.46
N GLY A 214 -4.70 -24.09 15.66
CA GLY A 214 -5.33 -22.82 15.28
C GLY A 214 -4.62 -21.60 15.86
N LEU A 215 -4.40 -21.59 17.18
CA LEU A 215 -3.69 -20.54 17.88
C LEU A 215 -2.24 -20.36 17.40
N LYS A 216 -1.52 -21.46 17.15
CA LYS A 216 -0.17 -21.42 16.57
C LYS A 216 -0.15 -20.79 15.19
N TRP A 217 -1.13 -21.10 14.34
CA TRP A 217 -1.22 -20.53 13.00
C TRP A 217 -1.66 -19.07 13.04
N MET A 218 -2.62 -18.69 13.89
CA MET A 218 -2.95 -17.27 14.10
C MET A 218 -1.74 -16.48 14.58
N PHE A 219 -0.98 -16.98 15.56
CA PHE A 219 0.23 -16.33 16.05
C PHE A 219 1.31 -16.22 14.96
N ARG A 220 1.54 -17.28 14.17
CA ARG A 220 2.42 -17.21 12.99
C ARG A 220 1.95 -16.17 11.98
N GLY A 221 0.63 -16.11 11.73
CA GLY A 221 0.03 -15.13 10.83
C GLY A 221 0.30 -13.70 11.29
N VAL A 222 0.11 -13.43 12.58
CA VAL A 222 0.44 -12.14 13.21
C VAL A 222 1.92 -11.78 13.01
N ILE A 223 2.85 -12.71 13.26
CA ILE A 223 4.29 -12.47 13.01
C ILE A 223 4.54 -12.15 11.54
N GLN A 224 3.95 -12.92 10.61
CA GLN A 224 4.12 -12.70 9.18
C GLN A 224 3.58 -11.33 8.73
N LEU A 225 2.47 -10.87 9.30
CA LEU A 225 1.89 -9.55 9.02
C LEU A 225 2.76 -8.42 9.57
N LEU A 226 3.32 -8.57 10.77
CA LEU A 226 4.26 -7.60 11.34
C LEU A 226 5.57 -7.54 10.56
N LEU A 227 6.10 -8.69 10.12
CA LEU A 227 7.27 -8.76 9.23
C LEU A 227 6.97 -8.13 7.87
N TYR A 228 5.79 -8.40 7.30
CA TYR A 228 5.32 -7.74 6.09
C TYR A 228 5.33 -6.21 6.26
N ARG A 229 4.78 -5.67 7.36
CA ARG A 229 4.78 -4.22 7.63
C ARG A 229 6.20 -3.67 7.74
N ALA A 230 7.10 -4.36 8.44
CA ALA A 230 8.50 -3.94 8.52
C ALA A 230 9.15 -3.89 7.13
N ILE A 231 8.93 -4.90 6.29
CA ILE A 231 9.49 -4.95 4.93
C ILE A 231 8.85 -3.87 4.06
N TYR A 232 7.53 -3.73 4.13
CA TYR A 232 6.79 -2.70 3.39
C TYR A 232 7.31 -1.30 3.72
N GLN A 233 7.60 -1.00 5.00
CA GLN A 233 8.06 0.32 5.43
C GLN A 233 9.55 0.60 5.16
N TYR A 234 10.42 -0.42 5.26
CA TYR A 234 11.87 -0.22 5.29
C TYR A 234 12.63 -0.79 4.10
N ALA A 235 12.03 -1.67 3.29
CA ALA A 235 12.70 -2.18 2.10
C ALA A 235 12.78 -1.07 1.02
N PRO A 236 13.86 -1.03 0.21
CA PRO A 236 14.04 -0.04 -0.86
C PRO A 236 13.19 -0.41 -2.07
N LEU A 237 11.86 -0.32 -1.95
CA LEU A 237 10.93 -0.76 -3.00
C LEU A 237 10.78 0.24 -4.16
N ASP A 238 11.26 1.49 -4.01
CA ASP A 238 11.17 2.53 -5.04
C ASP A 238 12.32 2.44 -6.06
N VAL A 239 12.02 1.94 -7.25
CA VAL A 239 12.99 1.74 -8.34
C VAL A 239 13.70 3.04 -8.76
N TYR A 240 13.07 4.20 -8.56
CA TYR A 240 13.60 5.50 -8.95
C TYR A 240 14.72 5.97 -8.03
N ARG A 241 14.81 5.42 -6.81
CA ARG A 241 15.81 5.79 -5.81
C ARG A 241 16.97 4.79 -5.70
N LEU A 242 16.95 3.71 -6.48
CA LEU A 242 17.98 2.69 -6.42
C LEU A 242 19.30 3.23 -6.97
N SER A 243 20.35 3.12 -6.16
CA SER A 243 21.67 3.69 -6.48
C SER A 243 22.80 2.66 -6.47
N SER A 244 22.60 1.52 -5.81
CA SER A 244 23.59 0.46 -5.65
C SER A 244 23.03 -0.93 -5.97
N ALA A 245 23.91 -1.92 -6.17
CA ALA A 245 23.48 -3.30 -6.40
C ALA A 245 22.83 -3.93 -5.14
N LEU A 246 23.22 -3.45 -3.95
CA LEU A 246 22.56 -3.85 -2.70
C LEU A 246 21.14 -3.31 -2.60
N ASP A 247 20.89 -2.07 -3.03
CA ASP A 247 19.53 -1.54 -3.10
C ASP A 247 18.67 -2.38 -4.04
N VAL A 248 19.22 -2.79 -5.19
CA VAL A 248 18.52 -3.67 -6.14
C VAL A 248 18.22 -5.04 -5.53
N ALA A 249 19.19 -5.69 -4.90
CA ALA A 249 18.99 -6.97 -4.23
C ALA A 249 17.94 -6.85 -3.11
N GLY A 250 18.01 -5.78 -2.31
CA GLY A 250 17.03 -5.45 -1.27
C GLY A 250 15.63 -5.17 -1.83
N CYS A 251 15.54 -4.51 -3.00
CA CYS A 251 14.28 -4.25 -3.70
C CYS A 251 13.63 -5.55 -4.18
N MET A 252 14.38 -6.41 -4.87
CA MET A 252 13.89 -7.71 -5.35
C MET A 252 13.47 -8.63 -4.19
N LEU A 253 14.29 -8.71 -3.14
CA LEU A 253 13.98 -9.45 -1.94
C LEU A 253 12.72 -8.90 -1.25
N GLY A 254 12.66 -7.57 -1.09
CA GLY A 254 11.52 -6.87 -0.51
C GLY A 254 10.22 -7.20 -1.24
N MET A 255 10.21 -7.04 -2.57
CA MET A 255 9.06 -7.35 -3.43
C MET A 255 8.58 -8.79 -3.26
N TYR A 256 9.50 -9.76 -3.20
CA TYR A 256 9.12 -11.16 -2.98
C TYR A 256 8.56 -11.39 -1.56
N LEU A 257 9.17 -10.79 -0.54
CA LEU A 257 8.71 -10.92 0.83
C LEU A 257 7.41 -10.15 1.14
N LEU A 258 6.96 -9.22 0.28
CA LEU A 258 5.62 -8.64 0.41
C LEU A 258 4.51 -9.71 0.35
N TYR A 259 4.78 -10.87 -0.26
CA TYR A 259 3.87 -12.02 -0.23
C TYR A 259 3.58 -12.55 1.19
N LEU A 260 4.41 -12.20 2.19
CA LEU A 260 4.15 -12.52 3.59
C LEU A 260 2.76 -12.04 4.05
N ARG A 261 2.24 -10.93 3.49
CA ARG A 261 0.88 -10.47 3.75
C ARG A 261 -0.16 -11.55 3.45
N ILE A 262 -0.11 -12.14 2.25
CA ILE A 262 -1.05 -13.18 1.82
C ILE A 262 -0.90 -14.42 2.69
N SER A 263 0.34 -14.85 2.94
CA SER A 263 0.58 -16.02 3.78
C SER A 263 0.13 -15.80 5.23
N GLY A 264 0.35 -14.62 5.78
CA GLY A 264 -0.01 -14.25 7.15
C GLY A 264 -1.52 -14.20 7.36
N THR A 265 -2.22 -13.52 6.44
CA THR A 265 -3.68 -13.46 6.41
C THR A 265 -4.30 -14.85 6.30
N PHE A 266 -3.76 -15.73 5.43
CA PHE A 266 -4.30 -17.08 5.27
C PHE A 266 -4.10 -17.94 6.52
N HIS A 267 -2.95 -17.84 7.21
CA HIS A 267 -2.76 -18.53 8.49
C HIS A 267 -3.70 -18.01 9.58
N LEU A 268 -3.99 -16.71 9.60
CA LEU A 268 -4.93 -16.12 10.54
C LEU A 268 -6.36 -16.62 10.28
N ILE A 269 -6.80 -16.61 9.01
CA ILE A 269 -8.11 -17.13 8.58
C ILE A 269 -8.29 -18.59 8.98
N VAL A 270 -7.36 -19.47 8.56
CA VAL A 270 -7.49 -20.90 8.81
C VAL A 270 -7.32 -21.20 10.30
N GLY A 271 -6.44 -20.48 10.99
CA GLY A 271 -6.27 -20.59 12.43
C GLY A 271 -7.53 -20.19 13.21
N LEU A 272 -8.28 -19.19 12.74
CA LEU A 272 -9.56 -18.82 13.34
C LEU A 272 -10.63 -19.91 13.12
N LEU A 273 -10.68 -20.53 11.93
CA LEU A 273 -11.59 -21.64 11.66
C LEU A 273 -11.29 -22.88 12.54
N HIS A 274 -10.03 -23.10 12.91
CA HIS A 274 -9.68 -24.17 13.86
C HIS A 274 -10.32 -23.97 15.23
N MET A 275 -10.52 -22.74 15.68
CA MET A 275 -11.21 -22.46 16.95
C MET A 275 -12.65 -22.99 16.93
N PHE A 276 -13.27 -23.11 15.76
CA PHE A 276 -14.61 -23.68 15.59
C PHE A 276 -14.59 -25.17 15.20
N GLY A 277 -13.45 -25.85 15.36
CA GLY A 277 -13.34 -27.30 15.15
C GLY A 277 -13.05 -27.73 13.72
N PHE A 278 -12.81 -26.81 12.78
CA PHE A 278 -12.44 -27.14 11.41
C PHE A 278 -10.92 -27.39 11.31
N ASN A 279 -10.50 -28.67 11.35
CA ASN A 279 -9.10 -29.10 11.27
C ASN A 279 -8.56 -29.06 9.83
N LEU A 280 -8.56 -27.88 9.24
CA LEU A 280 -8.17 -27.64 7.85
C LEU A 280 -6.63 -27.74 7.65
N PRO A 281 -6.14 -28.06 6.45
CA PRO A 281 -4.70 -28.16 6.19
C PRO A 281 -3.97 -26.82 6.27
N GLU A 282 -2.65 -26.87 6.43
CA GLU A 282 -1.79 -25.68 6.41
C GLU A 282 -1.90 -24.94 5.07
N THR A 283 -1.78 -23.61 5.08
CA THR A 283 -1.94 -22.78 3.88
C THR A 283 -0.64 -22.62 3.09
N HIS A 284 0.48 -22.46 3.80
CA HIS A 284 1.81 -22.23 3.24
C HIS A 284 2.88 -22.92 4.07
N HIS A 285 3.72 -23.73 3.42
CA HIS A 285 4.71 -24.54 4.13
C HIS A 285 6.15 -24.25 3.69
N LEU A 286 6.84 -23.35 4.40
CA LEU A 286 8.26 -23.02 4.15
C LEU A 286 8.58 -22.78 2.66
N TYR A 287 7.71 -22.07 1.94
CA TYR A 287 7.81 -21.87 0.49
C TYR A 287 9.07 -21.09 0.06
N LEU A 288 9.63 -20.27 0.95
CA LEU A 288 10.93 -19.60 0.74
C LEU A 288 12.11 -20.59 0.67
N LEU A 289 11.94 -21.82 1.17
CA LEU A 289 12.96 -22.86 1.22
C LEU A 289 12.70 -24.00 0.22
N ALA A 290 11.98 -23.71 -0.86
CA ALA A 290 11.71 -24.69 -1.91
C ALA A 290 12.97 -25.02 -2.73
N SER A 291 13.20 -26.32 -3.00
CA SER A 291 14.39 -26.77 -3.76
C SER A 291 14.16 -26.91 -5.27
N SER A 292 12.91 -26.82 -5.73
CA SER A 292 12.53 -26.86 -7.15
C SER A 292 11.22 -26.07 -7.36
N PHE A 293 10.88 -25.75 -8.62
CA PHE A 293 9.62 -25.06 -8.92
C PHE A 293 8.39 -25.93 -8.64
N THR A 294 8.48 -27.25 -8.86
CA THR A 294 7.47 -28.22 -8.41
C THR A 294 7.29 -28.23 -6.89
N ASP A 295 8.39 -28.20 -6.13
CA ASP A 295 8.36 -28.13 -4.66
C ASP A 295 7.80 -26.78 -4.18
N PHE A 296 8.18 -25.69 -4.84
CA PHE A 296 7.62 -24.36 -4.60
C PHE A 296 6.11 -24.34 -4.79
N TRP A 297 5.62 -24.84 -5.93
CA TRP A 297 4.18 -24.92 -6.24
C TRP A 297 3.41 -25.79 -5.24
N ARG A 298 4.03 -26.81 -4.64
CA ARG A 298 3.42 -27.64 -3.59
C ARG A 298 3.32 -26.94 -2.23
N ARG A 299 4.14 -25.91 -1.99
CA ARG A 299 4.30 -25.24 -0.69
C ARG A 299 3.65 -23.86 -0.62
N ILE A 300 3.55 -23.17 -1.76
CA ILE A 300 2.90 -21.87 -1.87
C ILE A 300 1.42 -22.05 -2.17
N ASN A 301 0.56 -21.30 -1.45
CA ASN A 301 -0.89 -21.30 -1.61
C ASN A 301 -1.51 -22.69 -1.89
N ILE A 302 -1.40 -23.59 -0.90
CA ILE A 302 -1.77 -25.01 -1.04
C ILE A 302 -3.24 -25.17 -1.45
N TYR A 303 -4.11 -24.30 -0.93
CA TYR A 303 -5.54 -24.27 -1.26
C TYR A 303 -5.80 -23.96 -2.73
N TRP A 304 -5.09 -22.97 -3.29
CA TRP A 304 -5.20 -22.66 -4.71
C TRP A 304 -4.71 -23.81 -5.57
N LYS A 305 -3.54 -24.38 -5.24
CA LYS A 305 -3.00 -25.55 -5.92
C LYS A 305 -4.02 -26.70 -5.94
N ASP A 306 -4.57 -27.07 -4.78
CA ASP A 306 -5.54 -28.17 -4.68
C ASP A 306 -6.80 -27.89 -5.50
N PHE A 307 -7.30 -26.64 -5.47
CA PHE A 307 -8.43 -26.20 -6.27
C PHE A 307 -8.19 -26.38 -7.77
N VAL A 308 -7.08 -25.85 -8.30
CA VAL A 308 -6.80 -25.95 -9.74
C VAL A 308 -6.43 -27.37 -10.15
N MET A 309 -5.81 -28.15 -9.26
CA MET A 309 -5.54 -29.56 -9.51
C MET A 309 -6.83 -30.36 -9.64
N LYS A 310 -7.80 -30.13 -8.74
CA LYS A 310 -9.10 -30.80 -8.72
C LYS A 310 -9.95 -30.48 -9.95
N LEU A 311 -10.03 -29.20 -10.34
CA LEU A 311 -10.95 -28.76 -11.40
C LEU A 311 -10.36 -28.78 -12.81
N PHE A 312 -9.05 -28.61 -12.97
CA PHE A 312 -8.42 -28.46 -14.29
C PHE A 312 -7.39 -29.56 -14.57
N PHE A 313 -6.41 -29.76 -13.68
CA PHE A 313 -5.31 -30.69 -13.93
C PHE A 313 -5.78 -32.14 -14.08
N TYR A 314 -6.43 -32.70 -13.04
CA TYR A 314 -6.82 -34.11 -13.07
C TYR A 314 -7.82 -34.41 -14.20
N PRO A 315 -8.88 -33.63 -14.42
CA PRO A 315 -9.79 -33.87 -15.55
C PRO A 315 -9.08 -33.85 -16.91
N THR A 316 -8.20 -32.87 -17.15
CA THR A 316 -7.45 -32.76 -18.41
C THR A 316 -6.47 -33.92 -18.60
N HIS A 317 -5.71 -34.25 -17.54
CA HIS A 317 -4.76 -35.36 -17.56
C HIS A 317 -5.46 -36.70 -17.85
N PHE A 318 -6.58 -36.98 -17.17
CA PHE A 318 -7.33 -38.22 -17.38
C PHE A 318 -8.01 -38.29 -18.75
N ALA A 319 -8.47 -37.17 -19.29
CA ALA A 319 -9.01 -37.11 -20.66
C ALA A 319 -7.95 -37.43 -21.71
N LEU A 320 -6.72 -36.93 -21.53
CA LEU A 320 -5.60 -37.09 -22.47
C LEU A 320 -4.71 -38.31 -22.19
N ARG A 321 -5.06 -39.16 -21.22
CA ARG A 321 -4.23 -40.31 -20.79
C ARG A 321 -3.83 -41.27 -21.94
N LYS A 322 -4.60 -41.30 -23.02
CA LYS A 322 -4.34 -42.13 -24.21
C LYS A 322 -3.18 -41.61 -25.09
N MET A 323 -2.78 -40.36 -24.94
CA MET A 323 -1.71 -39.73 -25.73
C MET A 323 -0.29 -39.94 -25.15
N GLY A 324 -0.18 -40.76 -24.10
CA GLY A 324 1.07 -40.99 -23.37
C GLY A 324 1.23 -40.08 -22.16
N THR A 325 1.86 -40.60 -21.10
CA THR A 325 1.94 -39.94 -19.79
C THR A 325 2.62 -38.57 -19.84
N LEU A 326 3.69 -38.43 -20.64
CA LEU A 326 4.42 -37.17 -20.78
C LEU A 326 3.54 -36.09 -21.40
N TRP A 327 2.89 -36.38 -22.53
CA TRP A 327 2.00 -35.43 -23.21
C TRP A 327 0.78 -35.06 -22.38
N ALA A 328 0.14 -36.05 -21.74
CA ALA A 328 -1.00 -35.80 -20.85
C ALA A 328 -0.61 -34.87 -19.69
N MET A 329 0.56 -35.08 -19.07
CA MET A 329 1.07 -34.23 -18.00
C MET A 329 1.43 -32.83 -18.50
N SER A 330 2.10 -32.71 -19.65
CA SER A 330 2.51 -31.42 -20.22
C SER A 330 1.30 -30.54 -20.55
N VAL A 331 0.33 -31.08 -21.29
CA VAL A 331 -0.87 -30.34 -21.67
C VAL A 331 -1.71 -29.99 -20.44
N ALA A 332 -1.89 -30.92 -19.49
CA ALA A 332 -2.62 -30.64 -18.26
C ALA A 332 -1.93 -29.55 -17.41
N THR A 333 -0.60 -29.52 -17.34
CA THR A 333 0.15 -28.48 -16.62
C THR A 333 -0.05 -27.12 -17.26
N LEU A 334 0.17 -27.00 -18.58
CA LEU A 334 0.01 -25.73 -19.30
C LEU A 334 -1.43 -25.21 -19.23
N ALA A 335 -2.43 -26.08 -19.41
CA ALA A 335 -3.83 -25.74 -19.26
C ALA A 335 -4.17 -25.26 -17.84
N THR A 336 -3.56 -25.85 -16.81
CA THR A 336 -3.77 -25.46 -15.41
C THR A 336 -3.20 -24.07 -15.11
N PHE A 337 -2.04 -23.73 -15.67
CA PHE A 337 -1.45 -22.39 -15.51
C PHE A 337 -2.20 -21.33 -16.33
N LEU A 338 -2.71 -21.69 -17.52
CA LEU A 338 -3.61 -20.82 -18.28
C LEU A 338 -4.92 -20.55 -17.53
N ALA A 339 -5.53 -21.58 -16.95
CA ALA A 339 -6.69 -21.43 -16.09
C ALA A 339 -6.37 -20.59 -14.85
N THR A 340 -5.20 -20.77 -14.25
CA THR A 340 -4.75 -19.97 -13.10
C THR A 340 -4.71 -18.48 -13.42
N TRP A 341 -4.16 -18.09 -14.57
CA TRP A 341 -4.15 -16.70 -15.02
C TRP A 341 -5.58 -16.14 -15.24
N LEU A 342 -6.45 -16.88 -15.92
CA LEU A 342 -7.84 -16.46 -16.15
C LEU A 342 -8.60 -16.29 -14.83
N LEU A 343 -8.43 -17.23 -13.89
CA LEU A 343 -9.08 -17.17 -12.58
C LEU A 343 -8.47 -16.07 -11.70
N HIS A 344 -7.18 -15.77 -11.84
CA HIS A 344 -6.56 -14.61 -11.18
C HIS A 344 -7.19 -13.29 -11.67
N SER A 345 -7.36 -13.14 -12.98
CA SER A 345 -8.08 -11.99 -13.57
C SER A 345 -9.53 -11.92 -13.09
N TRP A 346 -10.21 -13.07 -12.99
CA TRP A 346 -11.58 -13.16 -12.46
C TRP A 346 -11.68 -12.74 -10.99
N GLN A 347 -10.75 -13.18 -10.15
CA GLN A 347 -10.68 -12.74 -8.75
C GLN A 347 -10.47 -11.23 -8.65
N TRP A 348 -9.55 -10.68 -9.45
CA TRP A 348 -9.32 -9.24 -9.48
C TRP A 348 -10.52 -8.44 -9.98
N PHE A 349 -11.31 -8.98 -10.90
CA PHE A 349 -12.57 -8.37 -11.33
C PHE A 349 -13.53 -8.18 -10.15
N TRP A 350 -13.73 -9.20 -9.30
CA TRP A 350 -14.60 -9.05 -8.13
C TRP A 350 -14.09 -8.03 -7.12
N ILE A 351 -12.77 -7.97 -6.93
CA ILE A 351 -12.13 -7.00 -6.04
C ILE A 351 -12.26 -5.58 -6.60
N ARG A 352 -11.91 -5.34 -7.87
CA ARG A 352 -11.77 -3.99 -8.46
C ARG A 352 -12.96 -3.51 -9.29
N GLY A 353 -13.84 -4.40 -9.73
CA GLY A 353 -14.91 -4.11 -10.68
C GLY A 353 -14.48 -4.07 -12.15
N LYS A 354 -13.17 -4.21 -12.43
CA LYS A 354 -12.59 -4.24 -13.79
C LYS A 354 -11.67 -5.45 -13.94
N PRO A 355 -11.71 -6.16 -15.08
CA PRO A 355 -10.85 -7.32 -15.30
C PRO A 355 -9.38 -6.93 -15.43
N LEU A 356 -8.49 -7.81 -14.99
CA LEU A 356 -7.04 -7.62 -15.05
C LEU A 356 -6.47 -8.35 -16.27
N PHE A 357 -6.47 -7.68 -17.42
CA PHE A 357 -5.72 -8.16 -18.59
C PHE A 357 -4.42 -7.36 -18.73
N ASN A 358 -3.31 -7.98 -18.36
CA ASN A 358 -1.97 -7.40 -18.45
C ASN A 358 -1.02 -8.45 -19.03
N TRP A 359 -0.25 -8.06 -20.06
CA TRP A 359 0.73 -8.93 -20.69
C TRP A 359 1.77 -9.48 -19.70
N LYS A 360 2.20 -8.67 -18.72
CA LYS A 360 3.19 -9.11 -17.71
C LYS A 360 2.62 -10.10 -16.70
N ASP A 361 1.34 -9.98 -16.38
CA ASP A 361 0.67 -10.94 -15.52
C ASP A 361 0.54 -12.29 -16.25
N PHE A 362 0.09 -12.25 -17.52
CA PHE A 362 0.06 -13.43 -18.39
C PHE A 362 1.44 -14.09 -18.51
N SER A 363 2.48 -13.33 -18.85
CA SER A 363 3.83 -13.87 -19.04
C SER A 363 4.41 -14.45 -17.75
N PHE A 364 4.17 -13.85 -16.58
CA PHE A 364 4.58 -14.40 -15.29
C PHE A 364 4.00 -15.80 -15.06
N TRP A 365 2.68 -15.98 -15.24
CA TRP A 365 2.04 -17.27 -15.06
C TRP A 365 2.52 -18.31 -16.07
N MET A 366 2.77 -17.92 -17.33
CA MET A 366 3.30 -18.82 -18.35
C MET A 366 4.75 -19.23 -18.05
N ILE A 367 5.62 -18.30 -17.65
CA ILE A 367 7.01 -18.58 -17.27
C ILE A 367 7.04 -19.54 -16.07
N LEU A 368 6.25 -19.26 -15.02
CA LEU A 368 6.15 -20.13 -13.86
C LEU A 368 5.63 -21.52 -14.25
N GLY A 369 4.63 -21.59 -15.12
CA GLY A 369 4.07 -22.85 -15.63
C GLY A 369 5.08 -23.70 -16.40
N VAL A 370 5.89 -23.07 -17.25
CA VAL A 370 6.99 -23.75 -17.97
C VAL A 370 8.07 -24.23 -17.00
N LEU A 371 8.46 -23.41 -16.01
CA LEU A 371 9.46 -23.80 -15.01
C LEU A 371 8.98 -24.99 -14.15
N VAL A 372 7.71 -25.00 -13.77
CA VAL A 372 7.07 -26.13 -13.08
C VAL A 372 7.02 -27.37 -13.99
N LEU A 373 6.69 -27.20 -15.27
CA LEU A 373 6.64 -28.29 -16.23
C LEU A 373 8.03 -28.93 -16.44
N VAL A 374 9.06 -28.13 -16.70
CA VAL A 374 10.43 -28.61 -16.90
C VAL A 374 10.93 -29.37 -15.68
N THR A 375 10.68 -28.85 -14.48
CA THR A 375 11.07 -29.52 -13.24
C THR A 375 10.26 -30.79 -12.97
N ALA A 376 8.97 -30.81 -13.32
CA ALA A 376 8.12 -32.02 -13.23
C ALA A 376 8.59 -33.13 -14.19
N ILE A 377 8.93 -32.78 -15.44
CA ILE A 377 9.48 -33.73 -16.42
C ILE A 377 10.83 -34.27 -15.94
N TYR A 378 11.71 -33.39 -15.43
CA TYR A 378 13.00 -33.79 -14.88
C TYR A 378 12.86 -34.76 -13.70
N GLU A 379 11.92 -34.51 -12.78
CA GLU A 379 11.64 -35.41 -11.66
C GLU A 379 11.09 -36.77 -12.11
N MET A 380 10.28 -36.79 -13.17
CA MET A 380 9.67 -38.01 -13.72
C MET A 380 10.68 -38.89 -14.46
N THR A 381 11.61 -38.29 -15.21
CA THR A 381 12.63 -39.04 -15.98
C THR A 381 13.79 -39.54 -15.12
N ARG A 382 14.00 -38.98 -13.93
CA ARG A 382 15.03 -39.42 -12.99
C ARG A 382 14.61 -40.72 -12.27
N VAL A 383 15.29 -41.82 -12.57
CA VAL A 383 15.10 -43.10 -11.87
C VAL A 383 15.43 -42.95 -10.39
N ARG A 384 14.41 -42.99 -9.52
CA ARG A 384 14.61 -43.13 -8.06
C ARG A 384 15.19 -44.50 -7.78
N LYS A 385 16.47 -44.58 -7.38
CA LYS A 385 17.03 -45.78 -6.75
C LYS A 385 16.28 -46.01 -5.42
N ARG A 386 15.29 -46.90 -5.42
CA ARG A 386 14.61 -47.35 -4.20
C ARG A 386 15.60 -48.17 -3.37
N THR A 387 16.22 -47.56 -2.37
CA THR A 387 17.05 -48.27 -1.39
C THR A 387 16.18 -48.69 -0.20
N LEU A 388 16.19 -49.98 0.14
CA LEU A 388 15.40 -50.59 1.24
C LEU A 388 15.91 -50.24 2.65
N ARG A 389 17.03 -49.52 2.79
CA ARG A 389 17.53 -49.00 4.07
C ARG A 389 17.28 -47.50 4.20
N PRO A 390 17.01 -46.96 5.40
CA PRO A 390 17.00 -45.53 5.64
C PRO A 390 18.40 -44.99 5.29
N SER A 391 18.52 -44.32 4.14
CA SER A 391 19.79 -43.76 3.70
C SER A 391 20.15 -42.64 4.66
N ARG A 392 21.24 -42.77 5.43
CA ARG A 392 21.79 -41.65 6.20
C ARG A 392 22.08 -40.52 5.22
N VAL A 393 21.39 -39.40 5.41
CA VAL A 393 21.53 -38.21 4.57
C VAL A 393 22.99 -37.76 4.60
N THR A 394 23.66 -37.73 3.46
CA THR A 394 25.04 -37.26 3.42
C THR A 394 25.10 -35.74 3.46
N LEU A 395 26.18 -35.17 3.99
CA LEU A 395 26.40 -33.71 3.96
C LEU A 395 26.35 -33.17 2.52
N ARG A 396 26.88 -33.93 1.56
CA ARG A 396 26.79 -33.61 0.12
C ARG A 396 25.36 -33.47 -0.36
N GLN A 397 24.45 -34.37 0.04
CA GLN A 397 23.04 -34.28 -0.32
C GLN A 397 22.36 -33.06 0.30
N ARG A 398 22.69 -32.73 1.56
CA ARG A 398 22.19 -31.50 2.21
C ARG A 398 22.71 -30.26 1.50
N LEU A 399 23.99 -30.20 1.17
CA LEU A 399 24.60 -29.08 0.46
C LEU A 399 23.96 -28.86 -0.92
N ILE A 400 23.76 -29.93 -1.70
CA ILE A 400 23.07 -29.84 -3.00
C ILE A 400 21.67 -29.26 -2.82
N LEU A 401 20.92 -29.73 -1.82
CA LEU A 401 19.60 -29.19 -1.51
C LEU A 401 19.64 -27.71 -1.11
N GLY A 402 20.61 -27.31 -0.28
CA GLY A 402 20.81 -25.91 0.11
C GLY A 402 21.11 -25.01 -1.09
N LEU A 403 22.00 -25.45 -1.98
CA LEU A 403 22.33 -24.73 -3.22
C LEU A 403 21.13 -24.62 -4.16
N GLN A 404 20.35 -25.70 -4.31
CA GLN A 404 19.11 -25.68 -5.08
C GLN A 404 18.10 -24.69 -4.48
N THR A 405 17.98 -24.68 -3.15
CA THR A 405 17.09 -23.75 -2.43
C THR A 405 17.49 -22.30 -2.67
N ALA A 406 18.78 -21.97 -2.55
CA ALA A 406 19.30 -20.64 -2.85
C ALA A 406 19.07 -20.24 -4.32
N GLY A 407 19.22 -21.19 -5.26
CA GLY A 407 18.95 -20.99 -6.69
C GLY A 407 17.48 -20.67 -6.98
N VAL A 408 16.54 -21.48 -6.49
CA VAL A 408 15.10 -21.23 -6.65
C VAL A 408 14.69 -19.93 -5.96
N PHE A 409 15.18 -19.67 -4.75
CA PHE A 409 14.92 -18.42 -4.03
C PHE A 409 15.35 -17.19 -4.83
N SER A 410 16.56 -17.22 -5.42
CA SER A 410 17.09 -16.12 -6.23
C SER A 410 16.26 -15.90 -7.50
N LEU A 411 15.92 -16.98 -8.22
CA LEU A 411 15.07 -16.91 -9.40
C LEU A 411 13.67 -16.40 -9.05
N MET A 412 13.11 -16.79 -7.91
CA MET A 412 11.83 -16.27 -7.44
C MET A 412 11.90 -14.78 -7.11
N CYS A 413 12.99 -14.28 -6.50
CA CYS A 413 13.16 -12.83 -6.28
C CYS A 413 13.14 -12.05 -7.60
N VAL A 414 13.85 -12.54 -8.63
CA VAL A 414 13.88 -11.91 -9.96
C VAL A 414 12.50 -11.99 -10.64
N LEU A 415 11.85 -13.16 -10.62
CA LEU A 415 10.56 -13.37 -11.25
C LEU A 415 9.45 -12.54 -10.57
N TRP A 416 9.50 -12.40 -9.24
CA TRP A 416 8.57 -11.56 -8.49
C TRP A 416 8.81 -10.07 -8.77
N ALA A 417 10.07 -9.65 -8.87
CA ALA A 417 10.41 -8.27 -9.24
C ALA A 417 9.93 -7.92 -10.66
N TYR A 418 10.07 -8.85 -11.61
CA TYR A 418 9.52 -8.72 -12.97
C TYR A 418 8.00 -8.52 -12.97
N TRP A 419 7.28 -9.31 -12.16
CA TRP A 419 5.82 -9.19 -12.02
C TRP A 419 5.40 -7.90 -11.30
N SER A 420 6.19 -7.44 -10.32
CA SER A 420 5.88 -6.29 -9.46
C SER A 420 6.24 -4.93 -10.07
N CYS A 421 7.16 -4.87 -11.04
CA CYS A 421 7.45 -3.65 -11.78
C CYS A 421 6.25 -3.27 -12.68
N GLN A 422 5.96 -1.98 -12.84
CA GLN A 422 4.79 -1.45 -13.55
C GLN A 422 4.98 -1.38 -15.05
N THR A 423 6.21 -1.22 -15.51
CA THR A 423 6.56 -1.20 -16.94
C THR A 423 7.79 -2.05 -17.21
N TRP A 424 8.01 -2.40 -18.48
CA TRP A 424 9.27 -3.03 -18.88
C TRP A 424 10.48 -2.12 -18.61
N ALA A 425 10.31 -0.82 -18.82
CA ALA A 425 11.34 0.19 -18.55
C ALA A 425 11.77 0.22 -17.07
N GLU A 426 10.83 0.07 -16.14
CA GLU A 426 11.14 0.00 -14.71
C GLU A 426 11.93 -1.25 -14.36
N PHE A 427 11.57 -2.41 -14.92
CA PHE A 427 12.35 -3.63 -14.73
C PHE A 427 13.75 -3.54 -15.35
N GLN A 428 13.87 -2.95 -16.54
CA GLN A 428 15.17 -2.68 -17.16
C GLN A 428 16.02 -1.72 -16.31
N ALA A 429 15.40 -0.69 -15.74
CA ALA A 429 16.07 0.19 -14.79
C ALA A 429 16.57 -0.60 -13.56
N LEU A 430 15.74 -1.44 -12.96
CA LEU A 430 16.15 -2.30 -11.84
C LEU A 430 17.42 -3.12 -12.17
N ILE A 431 17.48 -3.74 -13.35
CA ILE A 431 18.66 -4.51 -13.78
C ILE A 431 19.87 -3.61 -14.08
N ASP A 432 19.68 -2.47 -14.74
CA ASP A 432 20.76 -1.53 -15.06
C ASP A 432 21.43 -0.97 -13.78
N ALA A 433 20.66 -0.77 -12.71
CA ALA A 433 21.19 -0.35 -11.41
C ALA A 433 22.09 -1.40 -10.75
N ALA A 434 21.99 -2.67 -11.13
CA ALA A 434 22.85 -3.75 -10.63
C ALA A 434 24.16 -3.94 -11.43
N SER A 435 24.40 -3.14 -12.47
CA SER A 435 25.48 -3.38 -13.45
C SER A 435 26.91 -3.14 -12.93
N ARG A 436 27.08 -2.43 -11.80
CA ARG A 436 28.41 -2.09 -11.23
C ARG A 436 28.47 -2.35 -9.71
N PRO A 437 28.40 -3.61 -9.25
CA PRO A 437 28.38 -3.92 -7.82
C PRO A 437 29.75 -3.70 -7.17
N THR A 438 29.78 -3.19 -5.94
CA THR A 438 31.01 -3.11 -5.14
C THR A 438 31.31 -4.46 -4.47
N VAL A 439 32.58 -4.72 -4.11
CA VAL A 439 32.97 -5.98 -3.42
C VAL A 439 32.17 -6.20 -2.14
N ARG A 440 31.93 -5.13 -1.36
CA ARG A 440 31.12 -5.18 -0.13
C ARG A 440 29.69 -5.64 -0.43
N GLU A 441 29.06 -5.10 -1.47
CA GLU A 441 27.69 -5.45 -1.85
C GLU A 441 27.60 -6.92 -2.29
N VAL A 442 28.57 -7.37 -3.10
CA VAL A 442 28.65 -8.79 -3.51
C VAL A 442 28.76 -9.70 -2.29
N MET A 443 29.61 -9.38 -1.31
CA MET A 443 29.77 -10.18 -0.09
C MET A 443 28.49 -10.24 0.76
N ILE A 444 27.73 -9.14 0.85
CA ILE A 444 26.44 -9.12 1.58
C ILE A 444 25.41 -10.01 0.87
N VAL A 445 25.32 -9.93 -0.46
CA VAL A 445 24.42 -10.77 -1.25
C VAL A 445 24.81 -12.25 -1.12
N LEU A 446 26.10 -12.59 -1.26
CA LEU A 446 26.59 -13.95 -1.09
C LEU A 446 26.36 -14.48 0.33
N GLY A 447 26.56 -13.66 1.37
CA GLY A 447 26.26 -14.02 2.75
C GLY A 447 24.78 -14.31 2.97
N THR A 448 23.89 -13.53 2.34
CA THR A 448 22.44 -13.77 2.38
C THR A 448 22.08 -15.09 1.69
N LEU A 449 22.65 -15.36 0.52
CA LEU A 449 22.44 -16.62 -0.20
C LEU A 449 23.01 -17.83 0.56
N LEU A 450 24.13 -17.67 1.25
CA LEU A 450 24.70 -18.71 2.12
C LEU A 450 23.76 -19.00 3.30
N LEU A 451 23.16 -17.97 3.92
CA LEU A 451 22.17 -18.16 4.96
C LEU A 451 20.96 -18.96 4.46
N ILE A 452 20.43 -18.62 3.27
CA ILE A 452 19.33 -19.37 2.64
C ILE A 452 19.77 -20.82 2.33
N CYS A 453 20.99 -21.02 1.86
CA CYS A 453 21.56 -22.34 1.62
C CYS A 453 21.60 -23.18 2.91
N VAL A 454 22.13 -22.62 4.01
CA VAL A 454 22.16 -23.27 5.33
C VAL A 454 20.75 -23.57 5.83
N CYS A 455 19.82 -22.62 5.70
CA CYS A 455 18.41 -22.85 6.05
C CYS A 455 17.81 -24.01 5.23
N GLY A 456 18.10 -24.07 3.93
CA GLY A 456 17.71 -25.18 3.06
C GLY A 456 18.33 -26.51 3.50
N MET A 457 19.60 -26.53 3.92
CA MET A 457 20.27 -27.73 4.44
C MET A 457 19.63 -28.27 5.73
N VAL A 458 19.15 -27.39 6.60
CA VAL A 458 18.58 -27.75 7.91
C VAL A 458 17.10 -28.11 7.79
N TRP A 459 16.31 -27.28 7.11
CA TRP A 459 14.85 -27.39 7.08
C TRP A 459 14.26 -27.83 5.73
N GLY A 460 15.04 -27.87 4.65
CA GLY A 460 14.51 -28.13 3.29
C GLY A 460 13.86 -29.51 3.13
N TRP A 461 14.32 -30.52 3.87
CA TRP A 461 13.74 -31.88 3.85
C TRP A 461 12.40 -32.01 4.58
N SER A 462 12.08 -31.10 5.49
CA SER A 462 10.84 -31.18 6.30
C SER A 462 9.55 -31.14 5.46
N GLY A 463 9.62 -30.63 4.22
CA GLY A 463 8.44 -30.51 3.35
C GLY A 463 8.09 -31.71 2.48
N ARG A 464 8.88 -32.80 2.48
CA ARG A 464 8.57 -33.99 1.67
C ARG A 464 7.48 -34.88 2.29
N GLU A 465 7.17 -34.74 3.58
CA GLU A 465 6.27 -35.65 4.30
C GLU A 465 4.96 -34.99 4.77
N THR A 466 4.83 -33.66 4.74
CA THR A 466 3.72 -32.93 5.37
C THR A 466 2.69 -32.34 4.40
N SER A 467 3.04 -32.11 3.12
CA SER A 467 2.21 -31.36 2.17
C SER A 467 1.06 -32.16 1.51
N GLU A 468 1.03 -33.49 1.63
CA GLU A 468 -0.04 -34.31 1.03
C GLU A 468 -1.30 -34.46 1.91
N GLY A 469 -1.39 -33.77 3.05
CA GLY A 469 -2.59 -33.81 3.90
C GLY A 469 -2.99 -35.20 4.42
N ARG A 470 -2.14 -36.22 4.20
CA ARG A 470 -2.34 -37.63 4.56
C ARG A 470 -1.32 -38.09 5.60
N SER A 471 -1.04 -37.27 6.59
CA SER A 471 -0.39 -37.77 7.80
C SER A 471 -1.37 -38.74 8.48
N THR A 472 -1.10 -40.04 8.36
CA THR A 472 -1.82 -41.07 9.12
C THR A 472 -1.52 -40.88 10.62
N PRO A 473 -2.40 -41.35 11.54
CA PRO A 473 -2.13 -41.29 12.98
C PRO A 473 -0.77 -41.91 13.36
N ALA A 474 -0.32 -42.90 12.57
CA ALA A 474 0.93 -43.65 12.77
C ALA A 474 2.22 -42.87 12.47
N THR A 475 2.17 -41.71 11.78
CA THR A 475 3.36 -40.93 11.39
C THR A 475 3.49 -39.58 12.12
N ARG A 476 2.59 -39.27 13.04
CA ARG A 476 2.57 -37.98 13.75
C ARG A 476 3.31 -38.07 15.08
N GLY A 477 4.32 -37.22 15.28
CA GLY A 477 5.05 -37.10 16.55
C GLY A 477 4.17 -36.69 17.74
N PRO A 478 4.66 -36.84 18.98
CA PRO A 478 3.89 -36.56 20.20
C PRO A 478 3.51 -35.08 20.29
N PHE A 479 2.22 -34.79 20.56
CA PHE A 479 1.71 -33.44 20.74
C PHE A 479 1.78 -33.00 22.20
N SER A 480 2.64 -32.04 22.52
CA SER A 480 2.75 -31.44 23.85
C SER A 480 1.97 -30.13 23.93
N PHE A 481 0.82 -30.18 24.61
CA PHE A 481 -0.09 -29.03 24.72
C PHE A 481 0.54 -27.84 25.46
N TRP A 482 1.12 -28.06 26.65
CA TRP A 482 1.61 -26.97 27.51
C TRP A 482 2.81 -26.20 26.94
N PRO A 483 3.86 -26.84 26.40
CA PRO A 483 4.94 -26.11 25.74
C PRO A 483 4.43 -25.30 24.55
N SER A 484 3.53 -25.88 23.76
CA SER A 484 2.88 -25.20 22.65
C SER A 484 2.09 -23.97 23.09
N ALA A 485 1.30 -24.11 24.16
CA ALA A 485 0.51 -23.03 24.74
C ALA A 485 1.40 -21.90 25.28
N ALA A 486 2.49 -22.27 25.97
CA ALA A 486 3.47 -21.33 26.48
C ALA A 486 4.15 -20.54 25.35
N THR A 487 4.55 -21.19 24.25
CA THR A 487 5.15 -20.49 23.10
C THR A 487 4.24 -19.40 22.54
N VAL A 488 2.96 -19.70 22.35
CA VAL A 488 2.00 -18.71 21.83
C VAL A 488 1.73 -17.61 22.85
N ALA A 489 1.50 -17.95 24.13
CA ALA A 489 1.20 -16.97 25.16
C ALA A 489 2.39 -16.02 25.45
N ILE A 490 3.59 -16.57 25.62
CA ILE A 490 4.82 -15.79 25.83
C ILE A 490 5.11 -14.95 24.58
N GLY A 491 4.99 -15.53 23.39
CA GLY A 491 5.19 -14.80 22.14
C GLY A 491 4.22 -13.63 21.97
N ALA A 492 2.93 -13.83 22.25
CA ALA A 492 1.93 -12.77 22.20
C ALA A 492 2.22 -11.68 23.27
N LEU A 493 2.59 -12.09 24.49
CA LEU A 493 2.95 -11.14 25.55
C LEU A 493 4.18 -10.31 25.18
N CYS A 494 5.20 -10.92 24.57
CA CYS A 494 6.37 -10.21 24.05
C CYS A 494 5.97 -9.17 22.99
N LEU A 495 5.04 -9.49 22.09
CA LEU A 495 4.56 -8.53 21.08
C LEU A 495 3.81 -7.34 21.69
N LEU A 496 3.26 -7.47 22.90
CA LEU A 496 2.59 -6.37 23.62
C LEU A 496 3.56 -5.56 24.49
N THR A 497 4.52 -6.22 25.16
CA THR A 497 5.36 -5.57 26.17
C THR A 497 6.70 -5.07 25.62
N ALA A 498 7.33 -5.80 24.68
CA ALA A 498 8.64 -5.45 24.14
C ALA A 498 8.68 -4.08 23.44
N PRO A 499 7.66 -3.65 22.67
CA PRO A 499 7.65 -2.30 22.08
C PRO A 499 7.71 -1.21 23.14
N THR A 500 6.92 -1.35 24.21
CA THR A 500 6.87 -0.38 25.31
C THR A 500 8.20 -0.27 26.05
N ILE A 501 8.86 -1.41 26.27
CA ILE A 501 10.20 -1.46 26.87
C ILE A 501 11.23 -0.82 25.94
N ALA A 502 11.20 -1.16 24.65
CA ALA A 502 12.14 -0.65 23.65
C ALA A 502 11.99 0.86 23.42
N ILE A 503 10.77 1.40 23.44
CA ILE A 503 10.51 2.84 23.36
C ILE A 503 11.17 3.60 24.52
N ARG A 504 11.18 3.02 25.73
CA ARG A 504 11.80 3.63 26.91
C ARG A 504 13.33 3.49 26.91
N ALA A 505 13.83 2.36 26.40
CA ALA A 505 15.25 2.02 26.45
C ALA A 505 16.07 2.60 25.29
N ILE A 506 15.49 2.75 24.09
CA ILE A 506 16.20 3.10 22.86
C ILE A 506 15.65 4.41 22.28
N PRO A 507 16.44 5.51 22.30
CA PRO A 507 16.06 6.77 21.65
C PRO A 507 15.72 6.55 20.16
N GLY A 508 14.59 7.11 19.71
CA GLY A 508 14.13 7.00 18.31
C GLY A 508 13.30 5.75 17.98
N PHE A 509 13.24 4.73 18.86
CA PHE A 509 12.43 3.53 18.62
C PHE A 509 10.92 3.81 18.62
N LYS A 510 10.49 4.91 19.26
CA LYS A 510 9.10 5.42 19.19
C LYS A 510 8.62 5.58 17.73
N ASN A 511 9.47 6.11 16.86
CA ASN A 511 9.11 6.33 15.46
C ASN A 511 8.98 5.01 14.69
N VAL A 512 9.80 4.01 15.04
CA VAL A 512 9.73 2.67 14.43
C VAL A 512 8.43 1.98 14.81
N VAL A 513 8.08 1.99 16.09
CA VAL A 513 6.83 1.39 16.58
C VAL A 513 5.61 2.10 15.98
N ALA A 514 5.63 3.44 15.91
CA ALA A 514 4.54 4.22 15.31
C ALA A 514 4.31 3.88 13.82
N ARG A 515 5.38 3.71 13.02
CA ARG A 515 5.28 3.30 11.61
C ARG A 515 4.73 1.89 11.41
N LEU A 516 4.87 1.02 12.41
CA LEU A 516 4.35 -0.36 12.37
C LEU A 516 2.90 -0.47 12.86
N HIS A 517 2.41 0.49 13.66
CA HIS A 517 1.01 0.55 14.10
C HIS A 517 0.10 1.10 13.01
N GLY A 518 0.49 2.19 12.33
CA GLY A 518 -0.39 2.89 11.40
C GLY A 518 -0.45 2.30 9.98
N ASP A 519 -1.57 2.55 9.30
CA ASP A 519 -1.72 2.40 7.84
C ASP A 519 -0.98 3.55 7.13
N VAL A 520 0.34 3.65 7.30
CA VAL A 520 1.13 4.68 6.65
C VAL A 520 1.69 4.14 5.35
N LEU A 521 1.48 4.86 4.23
CA LEU A 521 2.08 4.47 2.96
C LEU A 521 3.60 4.52 3.06
N ASN A 522 4.26 3.50 2.52
CA ASN A 522 5.72 3.49 2.47
C ASN A 522 6.25 4.57 1.51
N ALA A 523 7.57 4.76 1.50
CA ALA A 523 8.19 5.79 0.65
C ALA A 523 7.93 5.59 -0.85
N ARG A 524 7.82 4.34 -1.33
CA ARG A 524 7.51 4.02 -2.74
C ARG A 524 6.11 4.44 -3.10
N ASP A 525 5.12 4.00 -2.33
CA ASP A 525 3.71 4.22 -2.62
C ASP A 525 3.35 5.69 -2.47
N MET A 526 3.92 6.38 -1.46
CA MET A 526 3.87 7.83 -1.36
C MET A 526 4.47 8.53 -2.60
N ALA A 527 5.64 8.08 -3.06
CA ALA A 527 6.27 8.66 -4.25
C ALA A 527 5.46 8.38 -5.52
N GLN A 528 4.89 7.18 -5.65
CA GLN A 528 4.03 6.79 -6.76
C GLN A 528 2.73 7.59 -6.77
N GLN A 529 2.09 7.77 -5.62
CA GLN A 529 0.89 8.59 -5.48
C GLN A 529 1.18 10.05 -5.89
N ARG A 530 2.30 10.62 -5.45
CA ARG A 530 2.74 11.94 -5.90
C ARG A 530 3.00 12.00 -7.40
N ARG A 531 3.67 11.00 -7.99
CA ARG A 531 3.91 10.95 -9.45
C ARG A 531 2.61 10.86 -10.23
N GLY A 532 1.70 9.96 -9.84
CA GLY A 532 0.38 9.83 -10.46
C GLY A 532 -0.42 11.14 -10.42
N TYR A 533 -0.37 11.87 -9.31
CA TYR A 533 -0.97 13.20 -9.18
C TYR A 533 -0.38 14.23 -10.18
N TYR A 534 0.93 14.23 -10.40
CA TYR A 534 1.62 15.19 -11.28
C TYR A 534 1.67 14.78 -12.77
N GLU A 535 1.31 13.54 -13.12
CA GLU A 535 1.41 12.99 -14.47
C GLU A 535 0.05 12.74 -15.16
N GLU A 536 -1.08 13.08 -14.51
CA GLU A 536 -2.45 13.02 -15.07
C GLU A 536 -2.81 11.70 -15.78
N LEU A 537 -2.41 10.54 -15.27
CA LEU A 537 -2.84 9.26 -15.84
C LEU A 537 -3.08 8.18 -14.78
N ASP A 538 -4.36 7.79 -14.72
CA ASP A 538 -4.89 6.45 -14.46
C ASP A 538 -4.38 5.74 -13.19
N VAL A 539 -5.11 5.94 -12.08
CA VAL A 539 -4.91 5.27 -10.78
C VAL A 539 -5.34 3.81 -10.89
N GLY A 540 -4.59 3.06 -11.69
CA GLY A 540 -4.73 1.64 -11.86
C GLY A 540 -3.53 0.91 -11.29
N ARG A 541 -3.71 0.35 -10.08
CA ARG A 541 -3.26 -1.00 -9.63
C ARG A 541 -2.20 -1.11 -8.51
N MET A 542 -2.29 -2.30 -7.89
CA MET A 542 -1.34 -3.09 -7.08
C MET A 542 -0.54 -2.26 -6.09
N ASP A 543 -1.04 -1.87 -4.91
CA ASP A 543 -1.04 -2.74 -3.73
C ASP A 543 -1.98 -2.22 -2.62
N ASN A 544 -2.79 -1.20 -2.94
CA ASN A 544 -3.49 -0.38 -1.96
C ASN A 544 -4.99 -0.71 -1.81
N TRP A 545 -5.35 -1.97 -1.54
CA TRP A 545 -6.76 -2.32 -1.34
C TRP A 545 -7.39 -1.62 -0.11
N GLN A 546 -6.61 -1.34 0.95
CA GLN A 546 -7.08 -0.57 2.11
C GLN A 546 -7.40 0.90 1.78
N TRP A 547 -6.93 1.39 0.63
CA TRP A 547 -7.07 2.80 0.22
C TRP A 547 -7.94 2.98 -1.04
N GLN A 548 -8.60 1.92 -1.50
CA GLN A 548 -9.56 1.97 -2.63
C GLN A 548 -10.89 2.68 -2.30
N GLY A 549 -11.00 3.38 -1.17
CA GLY A 549 -12.17 4.19 -0.80
C GLY A 549 -11.94 5.71 -0.83
N ALA A 550 -10.72 6.15 -1.15
CA ALA A 550 -10.36 7.56 -1.27
C ALA A 550 -10.35 7.94 -2.76
N GLU A 551 -11.48 7.76 -3.44
CA GLU A 551 -11.63 8.33 -4.78
C GLU A 551 -11.64 9.86 -4.66
N GLU A 552 -10.93 10.50 -5.59
CA GLU A 552 -10.96 11.94 -5.72
C GLU A 552 -12.43 12.41 -5.86
N PRO A 553 -12.92 13.34 -5.01
CA PRO A 553 -14.29 13.81 -5.06
C PRO A 553 -14.65 14.34 -6.45
N GLU A 554 -15.88 14.08 -6.89
CA GLU A 554 -16.33 14.53 -8.20
C GLU A 554 -16.19 16.06 -8.32
N GLY A 555 -15.35 16.53 -9.25
CA GLY A 555 -15.10 17.97 -9.45
C GLY A 555 -13.76 18.50 -8.95
N TRP A 556 -13.01 17.72 -8.17
CA TRP A 556 -11.74 18.15 -7.56
C TRP A 556 -10.69 18.63 -8.57
N SER A 557 -10.53 17.95 -9.71
CA SER A 557 -9.65 18.35 -10.82
C SER A 557 -10.37 18.97 -12.03
N LYS A 558 -11.70 19.20 -11.97
CA LYS A 558 -12.46 19.72 -13.13
C LYS A 558 -11.89 21.07 -13.63
N GLY A 559 -11.40 21.92 -12.72
CA GLY A 559 -10.81 23.22 -13.05
C GLY A 559 -9.35 23.21 -13.48
N LYS A 560 -8.63 22.10 -13.28
CA LYS A 560 -7.17 22.04 -13.43
C LYS A 560 -6.72 22.41 -14.84
N LYS A 561 -7.26 21.76 -15.86
CA LYS A 561 -6.88 22.01 -17.26
C LYS A 561 -7.18 23.43 -17.75
N ALA A 562 -8.20 24.08 -17.18
CA ALA A 562 -8.56 25.44 -17.55
C ALA A 562 -7.72 26.49 -16.80
N PHE A 563 -7.17 26.14 -15.63
CA PHE A 563 -6.37 27.06 -14.82
C PHE A 563 -4.91 27.18 -15.28
N TYR A 564 -4.36 26.13 -15.90
CA TYR A 564 -2.98 26.12 -16.38
C TYR A 564 -2.90 26.29 -17.90
N ARG A 565 -1.90 27.04 -18.36
CA ARG A 565 -1.51 27.15 -19.77
C ARG A 565 -0.13 26.54 -19.96
N GLU A 566 0.02 25.65 -20.94
CA GLU A 566 1.32 25.07 -21.31
C GLU A 566 2.24 26.12 -21.96
N ARG A 567 3.55 26.01 -21.72
CA ARG A 567 4.61 26.80 -22.33
C ARG A 567 5.57 25.89 -23.11
N SER A 568 6.20 26.44 -24.13
CA SER A 568 7.23 25.75 -24.91
C SER A 568 8.65 25.89 -24.35
N ASP A 569 8.83 26.65 -23.27
CA ASP A 569 10.11 26.88 -22.61
C ASP A 569 10.25 26.07 -21.32
N ILE A 570 11.40 26.17 -20.66
CA ILE A 570 11.74 25.35 -19.49
C ILE A 570 10.83 25.63 -18.27
N LEU A 571 9.99 26.67 -18.29
CA LEU A 571 8.96 26.86 -17.25
C LEU A 571 7.82 25.84 -17.41
N LEU A 572 7.63 25.24 -18.59
CA LEU A 572 6.62 24.24 -18.96
C LEU A 572 5.17 24.70 -18.86
N LYS A 573 4.80 25.56 -17.90
CA LYS A 573 3.45 26.07 -17.72
C LYS A 573 3.36 27.35 -16.90
N ASP A 574 2.23 28.03 -17.03
CA ASP A 574 1.78 29.18 -16.23
C ASP A 574 0.33 29.02 -15.79
N LEU A 575 -0.15 30.00 -15.02
CA LEU A 575 -1.57 30.21 -14.76
C LEU A 575 -2.20 31.06 -15.87
N VAL A 576 -3.44 30.75 -16.22
CA VAL A 576 -4.26 31.58 -17.12
C VAL A 576 -4.68 32.83 -16.34
N PRO A 577 -4.44 34.07 -16.84
CA PRO A 577 -4.90 35.29 -16.18
C PRO A 577 -6.43 35.43 -16.14
N SER A 578 -6.94 36.12 -15.11
CA SER A 578 -8.37 36.42 -14.93
C SER A 578 -9.28 35.19 -15.00
N MET A 579 -8.83 34.06 -14.45
CA MET A 579 -9.55 32.79 -14.47
C MET A 579 -10.24 32.54 -13.13
N SER A 580 -11.47 32.02 -13.16
CA SER A 580 -12.19 31.55 -11.97
C SER A 580 -12.54 30.08 -12.14
N THR A 581 -12.16 29.25 -11.17
CA THR A 581 -12.43 27.81 -11.23
C THR A 581 -12.41 27.14 -9.85
N VAL A 582 -12.52 25.82 -9.82
CA VAL A 582 -12.35 25.01 -8.61
C VAL A 582 -11.05 24.20 -8.71
N LEU A 583 -10.17 24.36 -7.73
CA LEU A 583 -8.93 23.58 -7.59
C LEU A 583 -8.84 22.98 -6.19
N GLY A 584 -8.63 21.67 -6.09
CA GLY A 584 -8.49 20.99 -4.80
C GLY A 584 -9.78 21.06 -3.98
N GLY A 585 -10.93 21.09 -4.64
CA GLY A 585 -12.25 21.19 -3.99
C GLY A 585 -12.64 22.59 -3.48
N ALA A 586 -11.79 23.62 -3.66
CA ALA A 586 -12.09 24.99 -3.27
C ALA A 586 -12.18 25.93 -4.49
N PRO A 587 -13.06 26.95 -4.47
CA PRO A 587 -13.07 27.99 -5.48
C PRO A 587 -11.77 28.80 -5.38
N CYS A 588 -11.18 29.10 -6.53
CA CYS A 588 -9.99 29.94 -6.62
C CYS A 588 -10.03 30.83 -7.87
N THR A 589 -9.36 31.97 -7.77
CA THR A 589 -9.23 32.92 -8.86
C THR A 589 -7.76 33.23 -9.17
N SER A 590 -7.48 33.58 -10.42
CA SER A 590 -6.22 34.21 -10.82
C SER A 590 -6.46 35.66 -11.24
N ASN A 591 -5.54 36.54 -10.89
CA ASN A 591 -5.61 37.95 -11.22
C ASN A 591 -5.24 38.24 -12.68
N SER A 592 -5.42 39.49 -13.10
CA SER A 592 -5.09 39.98 -14.45
C SER A 592 -3.61 39.82 -14.85
N LEU A 593 -2.72 39.63 -13.87
CA LEU A 593 -1.29 39.42 -14.07
C LEU A 593 -0.89 37.94 -14.13
N GLY A 594 -1.84 37.01 -14.00
CA GLY A 594 -1.57 35.57 -14.06
C GLY A 594 -1.06 34.96 -12.74
N MET A 595 -1.43 35.53 -11.60
CA MET A 595 -1.13 35.00 -10.26
C MET A 595 -2.41 34.47 -9.60
N ARG A 596 -2.35 33.35 -8.86
CA ARG A 596 -3.47 32.93 -8.00
C ARG A 596 -3.45 33.77 -6.72
N ASP A 597 -3.86 35.02 -6.85
CA ASP A 597 -3.75 36.03 -5.81
C ASP A 597 -4.77 37.17 -6.03
N ARG A 598 -4.80 38.15 -5.13
CA ARG A 598 -5.54 39.41 -5.31
C ARG A 598 -4.99 40.22 -6.50
N GLU A 599 -5.75 41.22 -6.93
CA GLU A 599 -5.31 42.15 -7.99
C GLU A 599 -4.22 43.10 -7.46
N TYR A 600 -3.21 43.39 -8.28
CA TYR A 600 -2.14 44.33 -7.99
C TYR A 600 -1.85 45.21 -9.20
N ASP A 601 -1.35 46.41 -8.94
CA ASP A 601 -0.81 47.25 -10.00
C ASP A 601 0.56 46.73 -10.48
N LYS A 602 0.69 46.57 -11.80
CA LYS A 602 1.97 46.16 -12.42
C LYS A 602 3.09 47.12 -12.04
N LEU A 603 2.81 48.43 -12.05
CA LEU A 603 3.70 49.45 -11.54
C LEU A 603 3.58 49.52 -10.03
N LYS A 604 4.71 49.51 -9.34
CA LYS A 604 4.74 49.57 -7.87
C LYS A 604 4.22 50.93 -7.37
N PRO A 605 3.17 50.96 -6.53
CA PRO A 605 2.69 52.20 -5.95
C PRO A 605 3.74 52.86 -5.05
N VAL A 606 3.65 54.19 -4.89
CA VAL A 606 4.53 54.95 -4.01
C VAL A 606 4.37 54.49 -2.55
N ASN A 607 5.44 54.58 -1.75
CA ASN A 607 5.47 54.19 -0.33
C ASN A 607 4.99 52.75 -0.06
N THR A 608 5.17 51.85 -1.02
CA THR A 608 4.76 50.44 -0.89
C THR A 608 5.97 49.54 -0.73
N TYR A 609 5.93 48.62 0.25
CA TYR A 609 6.91 47.54 0.36
C TYR A 609 6.37 46.29 -0.32
N ARG A 610 7.01 45.87 -1.41
CA ARG A 610 6.54 44.80 -2.27
C ARG A 610 7.42 43.56 -2.13
N ILE A 611 6.79 42.43 -1.84
CA ILE A 611 7.41 41.13 -1.72
C ILE A 611 6.91 40.24 -2.86
N VAL A 612 7.79 39.45 -3.47
CA VAL A 612 7.40 38.37 -4.39
C VAL A 612 7.57 37.03 -3.69
N LEU A 613 6.54 36.19 -3.68
CA LEU A 613 6.58 34.81 -3.18
C LEU A 613 6.72 33.81 -4.34
N LEU A 614 7.69 32.92 -4.24
CA LEU A 614 7.99 31.88 -5.21
C LEU A 614 7.89 30.52 -4.54
N GLY A 615 6.94 29.69 -4.97
CA GLY A 615 6.73 28.39 -4.36
C GLY A 615 6.10 27.38 -5.32
N ALA A 616 5.52 26.32 -4.74
CA ALA A 616 4.85 25.25 -5.46
C ALA A 616 3.33 25.28 -5.18
N SER A 617 2.67 24.12 -5.26
CA SER A 617 1.21 24.03 -5.18
C SER A 617 0.62 24.40 -3.81
N ASN A 618 1.33 24.10 -2.71
CA ASN A 618 0.92 24.50 -1.37
C ASN A 618 1.06 26.02 -1.19
N ASP A 619 2.13 26.61 -1.72
CA ASP A 619 2.36 28.05 -1.66
C ASP A 619 1.40 28.82 -2.56
N MET A 620 1.02 28.23 -3.70
CA MET A 620 -0.04 28.75 -4.57
C MET A 620 -1.42 28.68 -3.90
N GLY A 621 -1.64 27.81 -2.90
CA GLY A 621 -2.90 27.68 -2.17
C GLY A 621 -3.94 26.74 -2.81
N ILE A 622 -3.53 25.61 -3.39
CA ILE A 622 -4.50 24.60 -3.86
C ILE A 622 -5.39 24.11 -2.69
N GLY A 623 -6.70 24.13 -2.90
CA GLY A 623 -7.70 23.62 -1.95
C GLY A 623 -8.02 24.56 -0.78
N VAL A 624 -7.56 25.81 -0.83
CA VAL A 624 -8.01 26.88 0.06
C VAL A 624 -8.65 28.01 -0.75
N LYS A 625 -9.49 28.84 -0.10
CA LYS A 625 -10.08 30.03 -0.73
C LYS A 625 -9.03 31.14 -0.89
N ASP A 626 -9.29 32.11 -1.75
CA ASP A 626 -8.35 33.19 -2.06
C ASP A 626 -7.96 34.02 -0.82
N ASP A 627 -8.90 34.26 0.10
CA ASP A 627 -8.68 34.99 1.35
C ASP A 627 -8.06 34.16 2.49
N GLN A 628 -7.80 32.88 2.24
CA GLN A 628 -7.32 31.92 3.25
C GLN A 628 -5.88 31.48 3.02
N THR A 629 -5.24 31.93 1.95
CA THR A 629 -3.83 31.63 1.70
C THR A 629 -2.93 32.33 2.70
N TYR A 630 -1.76 31.73 3.00
CA TYR A 630 -1.00 32.17 4.17
C TYR A 630 -0.36 33.55 3.94
N GLU A 631 0.05 33.82 2.71
CA GLU A 631 0.61 35.09 2.25
C GLU A 631 -0.43 36.20 2.30
N ASN A 632 -1.69 35.93 1.91
CA ASN A 632 -2.77 36.90 2.01
C ASN A 632 -3.09 37.25 3.46
N LEU A 633 -3.05 36.25 4.37
CA LEU A 633 -3.19 36.47 5.80
C LEU A 633 -2.03 37.31 6.38
N VAL A 634 -0.80 37.07 5.95
CA VAL A 634 0.38 37.86 6.36
C VAL A 634 0.29 39.29 5.82
N GLU A 635 -0.07 39.47 4.55
CA GLU A 635 -0.23 40.80 3.93
C GLU A 635 -1.32 41.62 4.66
N ASN A 636 -2.48 41.01 4.92
CA ASN A 636 -3.56 41.67 5.67
C ASN A 636 -3.06 42.13 7.05
N ARG A 637 -2.25 41.29 7.70
CA ARG A 637 -1.68 41.61 9.01
C ARG A 637 -0.64 42.73 8.92
N LEU A 638 0.24 42.74 7.92
CA LEU A 638 1.21 43.81 7.67
C LEU A 638 0.51 45.16 7.46
N ASN A 639 -0.51 45.20 6.61
CA ASN A 639 -1.29 46.40 6.34
C ASN A 639 -2.13 46.86 7.55
N SER A 640 -2.56 45.94 8.42
CA SER A 640 -3.27 46.33 9.65
C SER A 640 -2.36 46.92 10.72
N ARG A 641 -1.08 46.51 10.76
CA ARG A 641 -0.14 46.86 11.85
C ARG A 641 0.84 47.96 11.46
N MET A 642 1.13 48.13 10.18
CA MET A 642 2.11 49.07 9.63
C MET A 642 3.43 49.07 10.42
N PRO A 643 4.20 47.97 10.38
CA PRO A 643 5.37 47.77 11.24
C PRO A 643 6.50 48.78 10.98
N ASP A 644 6.53 49.43 9.83
CA ASP A 644 7.52 50.44 9.47
C ASP A 644 6.82 51.68 8.89
N ALA A 645 7.04 52.84 9.51
CA ALA A 645 6.40 54.10 9.14
C ALA A 645 6.82 54.65 7.77
N ARG A 646 7.88 54.09 7.16
CA ARG A 646 8.31 54.46 5.79
C ARG A 646 7.34 54.00 4.71
N TYR A 647 6.51 53.00 5.01
CA TYR A 647 5.60 52.39 4.06
C TYR A 647 4.16 52.60 4.51
N SER A 648 3.29 52.98 3.57
CA SER A 648 1.85 53.10 3.79
C SER A 648 1.08 51.89 3.28
N HIS A 649 1.77 50.96 2.61
CA HIS A 649 1.17 49.76 2.04
C HIS A 649 2.19 48.63 1.91
N TYR A 650 1.71 47.39 2.00
CA TYR A 650 2.49 46.18 1.83
C TYR A 650 1.79 45.26 0.84
N GLU A 651 2.55 44.67 -0.07
CA GLU A 651 2.05 43.73 -1.07
C GLU A 651 2.91 42.46 -1.07
N ILE A 652 2.28 41.28 -1.18
CA ILE A 652 2.95 39.99 -1.32
C ILE A 652 2.41 39.30 -2.57
N LEU A 653 3.08 39.51 -3.71
CA LEU A 653 2.70 38.95 -5.01
C LEU A 653 3.05 37.46 -5.07
N ASN A 654 2.03 36.59 -5.09
CA ASN A 654 2.22 35.15 -5.15
C ASN A 654 2.45 34.64 -6.58
N LEU A 655 3.71 34.50 -6.97
CA LEU A 655 4.14 33.92 -8.25
C LEU A 655 4.34 32.38 -8.18
N SER A 656 3.78 31.72 -7.18
CA SER A 656 3.89 30.27 -7.04
C SER A 656 3.09 29.54 -8.12
N VAL A 657 3.68 28.51 -8.72
CA VAL A 657 3.00 27.65 -9.70
C VAL A 657 3.15 26.19 -9.27
N ALA A 658 2.07 25.43 -9.33
CA ALA A 658 2.07 24.04 -8.89
C ALA A 658 3.12 23.18 -9.61
N ALA A 659 3.82 22.32 -8.88
CA ALA A 659 4.88 21.44 -9.39
C ALA A 659 6.15 22.12 -9.90
N ASP A 660 6.30 23.45 -9.73
CA ASP A 660 7.55 24.12 -10.08
C ASP A 660 8.70 23.58 -9.21
N SER A 661 9.80 23.21 -9.85
CA SER A 661 11.07 22.94 -9.19
C SER A 661 11.71 24.25 -8.69
N VAL A 662 12.69 24.15 -7.78
CA VAL A 662 13.47 25.33 -7.35
C VAL A 662 14.10 26.05 -8.55
N LEU A 663 14.52 25.32 -9.58
CA LEU A 663 15.07 25.90 -10.80
C LEU A 663 14.02 26.74 -11.56
N GLN A 664 12.78 26.26 -11.68
CA GLN A 664 11.68 27.02 -12.30
C GLN A 664 11.34 28.26 -11.48
N ARG A 665 11.28 28.15 -10.15
CA ARG A 665 10.99 29.28 -9.25
C ARG A 665 11.98 30.43 -9.43
N VAL A 666 13.28 30.13 -9.51
CA VAL A 666 14.32 31.15 -9.72
C VAL A 666 14.23 31.74 -11.12
N LEU A 667 13.98 30.92 -12.14
CA LEU A 667 13.81 31.41 -13.51
C LEU A 667 12.57 32.32 -13.63
N ARG A 668 11.48 32.00 -12.94
CA ARG A 668 10.26 32.81 -12.91
C ARG A 668 10.51 34.17 -12.28
N LEU A 669 11.31 34.24 -11.22
CA LEU A 669 11.75 35.53 -10.68
C LEU A 669 12.54 36.34 -11.71
N GLU A 670 13.47 35.70 -12.42
CA GLU A 670 14.31 36.33 -13.44
C GLU A 670 13.50 36.87 -14.63
N GLN A 671 12.53 36.10 -15.12
CA GLN A 671 11.73 36.46 -16.31
C GLN A 671 10.53 37.36 -15.98
N GLU A 672 9.88 37.12 -14.84
CA GLU A 672 8.55 37.68 -14.54
C GLU A 672 8.51 38.43 -13.21
N GLY A 673 9.30 38.05 -12.19
CA GLY A 673 9.20 38.66 -10.87
C GLY A 673 9.86 40.04 -10.76
N PHE A 674 11.05 40.22 -11.33
CA PHE A 674 11.78 41.49 -11.17
C PHE A 674 11.14 42.69 -11.89
N GLN A 675 10.30 42.47 -12.91
CA GLN A 675 9.54 43.56 -13.55
C GLN A 675 8.56 44.26 -12.60
N PHE A 676 8.18 43.62 -11.49
CA PHE A 676 7.30 44.21 -10.47
C PHE A 676 8.03 45.08 -9.44
N GLN A 677 9.36 45.23 -9.56
CA GLN A 677 10.22 46.03 -8.66
C GLN A 677 10.09 45.67 -7.17
N PRO A 678 10.21 44.37 -6.79
CA PRO A 678 10.09 43.95 -5.40
C PRO A 678 11.24 44.51 -4.53
N ASP A 679 10.95 44.78 -3.26
CA ASP A 679 11.97 45.07 -2.24
C ASP A 679 12.56 43.78 -1.65
N ALA A 680 11.76 42.70 -1.63
CA ALA A 680 12.18 41.39 -1.17
C ALA A 680 11.60 40.27 -2.04
N ALA A 681 12.31 39.14 -2.11
CA ALA A 681 11.83 37.92 -2.73
C ALA A 681 11.90 36.76 -1.74
N ILE A 682 10.81 36.03 -1.58
CA ILE A 682 10.71 34.83 -0.74
C ILE A 682 10.73 33.60 -1.65
N LEU A 683 11.71 32.73 -1.47
CA LEU A 683 11.77 31.42 -2.09
C LEU A 683 11.31 30.36 -1.08
N SER A 684 10.17 29.72 -1.34
CA SER A 684 9.66 28.61 -0.55
C SER A 684 10.35 27.30 -0.95
N VAL A 685 10.84 26.56 0.04
CA VAL A 685 11.49 25.25 -0.11
C VAL A 685 10.90 24.20 0.82
N THR A 686 11.03 22.93 0.44
CA THR A 686 10.46 21.77 1.11
C THR A 686 11.45 20.60 1.10
N ALA A 687 11.15 19.56 1.88
CA ALA A 687 11.95 18.33 1.92
C ALA A 687 12.02 17.57 0.58
N VAL A 688 11.12 17.83 -0.38
CA VAL A 688 10.99 17.06 -1.63
C VAL A 688 11.55 17.77 -2.85
N ASP A 689 12.09 18.98 -2.72
CA ASP A 689 12.55 19.79 -3.87
C ASP A 689 13.65 19.12 -4.70
N GLU A 690 14.53 18.33 -4.08
CA GLU A 690 15.51 17.52 -4.81
C GLU A 690 14.86 16.47 -5.73
N GLN A 691 13.66 15.97 -5.44
CA GLN A 691 12.96 15.03 -6.32
C GLN A 691 12.26 15.74 -7.47
N VAL A 692 11.70 16.93 -7.19
CA VAL A 692 10.96 17.71 -8.19
C VAL A 692 11.90 18.21 -9.30
N ILE A 693 13.15 18.60 -8.97
CA ILE A 693 14.11 19.08 -9.97
C ILE A 693 14.52 18.00 -10.99
N ALA A 694 14.69 16.75 -10.56
CA ALA A 694 14.98 15.64 -11.46
C ALA A 694 13.81 15.37 -12.41
N SER A 695 12.58 15.41 -11.89
CA SER A 695 11.37 15.22 -12.70
C SER A 695 11.16 16.37 -13.70
N HIS A 696 11.46 17.60 -13.30
CA HIS A 696 11.42 18.77 -14.17
C HIS A 696 12.38 18.64 -15.36
N ILE A 697 13.66 18.33 -15.09
CA ILE A 697 14.65 18.14 -16.16
C ILE A 697 14.26 16.97 -17.07
N ARG A 698 13.75 15.87 -16.52
CA ARG A 698 13.21 14.77 -17.32
C ARG A 698 12.13 15.26 -18.29
N LYS A 699 11.12 15.99 -17.79
CA LYS A 699 10.02 16.50 -18.63
C LYS A 699 10.57 17.40 -19.75
N ALA A 700 11.48 18.32 -19.43
CA ALA A 700 12.11 19.20 -20.41
C ALA A 700 12.89 18.42 -21.48
N LEU A 701 13.63 17.37 -21.10
CA LEU A 701 14.37 16.52 -22.04
C LEU A 701 13.46 15.74 -22.99
N ILE A 702 12.40 15.12 -22.46
CA ILE A 702 11.46 14.32 -23.26
C ILE A 702 10.69 15.21 -24.24
N GLN A 703 10.31 16.42 -23.82
CA GLN A 703 9.62 17.39 -24.66
C GLN A 703 10.55 18.13 -25.64
N GLY A 704 11.87 17.98 -25.51
CA GLY A 704 12.85 18.65 -26.38
C GLY A 704 12.91 20.17 -26.19
N VAL A 705 12.63 20.64 -24.98
CA VAL A 705 12.57 22.08 -24.66
C VAL A 705 13.95 22.73 -24.73
N GLU A 706 14.04 23.88 -25.38
CA GLU A 706 15.28 24.67 -25.41
C GLU A 706 15.56 25.33 -24.05
N LEU A 707 16.79 25.13 -23.57
CA LEU A 707 17.26 25.74 -22.32
C LEU A 707 17.68 27.19 -22.55
N SER A 708 17.24 28.08 -21.66
CA SER A 708 17.70 29.47 -21.63
C SER A 708 19.24 29.52 -21.47
N PRO A 709 19.95 30.49 -22.09
CA PRO A 709 21.40 30.52 -22.09
C PRO A 709 22.03 30.41 -20.69
N SER A 710 21.45 31.09 -19.69
CA SER A 710 21.95 31.09 -18.30
C SER A 710 21.78 29.76 -17.55
N TYR A 711 20.87 28.89 -17.99
CA TYR A 711 20.60 27.59 -17.37
C TYR A 711 21.14 26.43 -18.21
N ARG A 712 21.48 26.69 -19.48
CA ARG A 712 21.94 25.69 -20.46
C ARG A 712 23.19 24.97 -20.00
N GLU A 713 24.20 25.68 -19.52
CA GLU A 713 25.50 25.10 -19.17
C GLU A 713 25.39 24.10 -18.01
N VAL A 714 24.73 24.49 -16.92
CA VAL A 714 24.59 23.63 -15.73
C VAL A 714 23.74 22.40 -16.04
N VAL A 715 22.60 22.57 -16.73
CA VAL A 715 21.72 21.46 -17.07
C VAL A 715 22.38 20.52 -18.07
N GLN A 716 22.99 21.02 -19.15
CA GLN A 716 23.68 20.16 -20.12
C GLN A 716 24.90 19.46 -19.53
N SER A 717 25.64 20.11 -18.61
CA SER A 717 26.73 19.47 -17.87
C SER A 717 26.24 18.26 -17.06
N VAL A 718 25.14 18.43 -16.33
CA VAL A 718 24.51 17.34 -15.57
C VAL A 718 23.99 16.25 -16.49
N VAL A 719 23.27 16.60 -17.57
CA VAL A 719 22.72 15.65 -18.55
C VAL A 719 23.81 14.79 -19.19
N ARG A 720 24.94 15.40 -19.57
CA ARG A 720 26.10 14.67 -20.12
C ARG A 720 26.73 13.72 -19.10
N ARG A 721 26.96 14.18 -17.86
CA ARG A 721 27.55 13.36 -16.79
C ARG A 721 26.62 12.23 -16.32
N ALA A 722 25.32 12.49 -16.32
CA ALA A 722 24.30 11.49 -16.01
C ALA A 722 24.09 10.47 -17.14
N HIS A 723 24.64 10.74 -18.34
CA HIS A 723 24.43 9.92 -19.54
C HIS A 723 22.94 9.68 -19.81
N VAL A 724 22.18 10.77 -19.89
CA VAL A 724 20.74 10.76 -20.17
C VAL A 724 20.40 11.55 -21.43
N ASP A 725 19.35 11.12 -22.12
CA ASP A 725 18.76 11.83 -23.26
C ASP A 725 17.23 11.66 -23.27
N GLY A 726 16.53 12.49 -24.05
CA GLY A 726 15.06 12.52 -24.09
C GLY A 726 14.40 11.27 -24.71
N LYS A 727 15.15 10.39 -25.37
CA LYS A 727 14.63 9.12 -25.92
C LYS A 727 14.66 7.99 -24.90
N MET A 728 15.39 8.16 -23.80
CA MET A 728 15.43 7.17 -22.72
C MET A 728 14.09 7.10 -21.97
N PRO A 729 13.74 5.94 -21.39
CA PRO A 729 12.55 5.84 -20.54
C PRO A 729 12.63 6.77 -19.32
N ALA A 730 11.50 7.38 -18.97
CA ALA A 730 11.35 8.35 -17.88
C ALA A 730 12.05 7.93 -16.56
N VAL A 731 11.81 6.70 -16.11
CA VAL A 731 12.39 6.12 -14.90
C VAL A 731 13.91 6.08 -14.92
N MET A 732 14.51 5.83 -16.09
CA MET A 732 15.96 5.78 -16.24
C MET A 732 16.58 7.17 -16.15
N ILE A 733 15.93 8.16 -16.77
CA ILE A 733 16.35 9.55 -16.72
C ILE A 733 16.34 10.05 -15.28
N GLU A 734 15.21 9.92 -14.57
CA GLU A 734 15.08 10.40 -13.18
C GLU A 734 16.09 9.72 -12.25
N ARG A 735 16.23 8.40 -12.31
CA ARG A 735 17.19 7.66 -11.47
C ARG A 735 18.64 8.12 -11.71
N ARG A 736 19.04 8.33 -12.96
CA ARG A 736 20.40 8.79 -13.32
C ARG A 736 20.63 10.26 -12.97
N LEU A 737 19.58 11.08 -12.95
CA LEU A 737 19.65 12.48 -12.51
C LEU A 737 19.66 12.65 -10.98
N GLN A 738 19.14 11.66 -10.23
CA GLN A 738 19.01 11.75 -8.78
C GLN A 738 20.32 12.16 -8.05
N PRO A 739 21.51 11.60 -8.38
CA PRO A 739 22.77 12.00 -7.74
C PRO A 739 23.15 13.47 -7.96
N TYR A 740 22.66 14.09 -9.03
CA TYR A 740 22.97 15.48 -9.39
C TYR A 740 21.92 16.48 -8.88
N SER A 741 20.84 16.01 -8.26
CA SER A 741 19.75 16.87 -7.80
C SER A 741 20.20 17.87 -6.73
N THR A 742 21.08 17.44 -5.83
CA THR A 742 21.70 18.32 -4.82
C THR A 742 22.56 19.42 -5.46
N GLU A 743 23.30 19.10 -6.53
CA GLU A 743 24.12 20.07 -7.28
C GLU A 743 23.25 21.14 -7.93
N LEU A 744 22.17 20.72 -8.58
CA LEU A 744 21.22 21.61 -9.25
C LEU A 744 20.46 22.50 -8.25
N CYS A 745 20.05 21.97 -7.10
CA CYS A 745 19.44 22.76 -6.04
C CYS A 745 20.40 23.82 -5.50
N ARG A 746 21.65 23.42 -5.20
CA ARG A 746 22.69 24.34 -4.75
C ARG A 746 22.92 25.47 -5.75
N TRP A 747 23.07 25.13 -7.03
CA TRP A 747 23.24 26.11 -8.09
C TRP A 747 22.04 27.07 -8.16
N SER A 748 20.81 26.57 -8.02
CA SER A 748 19.60 27.39 -8.03
C SER A 748 19.56 28.37 -6.86
N PHE A 749 19.96 27.96 -5.65
CA PHE A 749 20.06 28.87 -4.50
C PHE A 749 21.14 29.94 -4.69
N GLN A 750 22.31 29.57 -5.22
CA GLN A 750 23.37 30.53 -5.54
C GLN A 750 22.91 31.54 -6.61
N ARG A 751 22.20 31.08 -7.62
CA ARG A 751 21.62 31.93 -8.67
C ARG A 751 20.60 32.90 -8.09
N PHE A 752 19.70 32.42 -7.23
CA PHE A 752 18.72 33.26 -6.53
C PHE A 752 19.41 34.37 -5.72
N ALA A 753 20.40 34.02 -4.89
CA ALA A 753 21.17 34.99 -4.10
C ALA A 753 21.86 36.04 -5.00
N GLN A 754 22.52 35.58 -6.07
CA GLN A 754 23.21 36.44 -7.04
C GLN A 754 22.24 37.43 -7.72
N GLN A 755 21.12 36.93 -8.24
CA GLN A 755 20.17 37.76 -8.99
C GLN A 755 19.48 38.81 -8.10
N CYS A 756 19.17 38.46 -6.85
CA CYS A 756 18.62 39.39 -5.88
C CYS A 756 19.63 40.48 -5.50
N THR A 757 20.87 40.08 -5.20
CA THR A 757 21.95 41.02 -4.85
C THR A 757 22.23 42.03 -5.96
N GLN A 758 22.32 41.55 -7.21
CA GLN A 758 22.57 42.41 -8.38
C GLN A 758 21.48 43.47 -8.60
N ARG A 759 20.25 43.22 -8.14
CA ARG A 759 19.09 44.10 -8.30
C ARG A 759 18.69 44.81 -7.01
N GLN A 760 19.51 44.70 -5.96
CA GLN A 760 19.23 45.28 -4.64
C GLN A 760 17.90 44.80 -4.03
N VAL A 761 17.46 43.59 -4.39
CA VAL A 761 16.29 42.92 -3.81
C VAL A 761 16.76 42.06 -2.65
N ARG A 762 16.06 42.09 -1.51
CA ARG A 762 16.41 41.28 -0.34
C ARG A 762 16.00 39.82 -0.54
N PRO A 763 16.95 38.85 -0.57
CA PRO A 763 16.60 37.44 -0.72
C PRO A 763 16.22 36.82 0.63
N LEU A 764 15.09 36.11 0.66
CA LEU A 764 14.61 35.35 1.81
C LEU A 764 14.25 33.93 1.37
N VAL A 765 14.52 32.95 2.22
CA VAL A 765 14.09 31.56 1.99
C VAL A 765 13.19 31.13 3.14
N ILE A 766 12.04 30.52 2.83
CA ILE A 766 11.20 29.88 3.84
C ILE A 766 11.31 28.36 3.67
N TYR A 767 11.52 27.63 4.76
CA TYR A 767 11.31 26.19 4.79
C TYR A 767 9.88 25.90 5.22
N ARG A 768 9.07 25.36 4.31
CA ARG A 768 7.70 24.93 4.59
C ARG A 768 7.68 23.45 4.99
N PRO A 769 7.21 23.11 6.21
CA PRO A 769 7.07 21.72 6.63
C PRO A 769 5.97 21.00 5.84
N ALA A 770 6.06 19.67 5.75
CA ALA A 770 4.94 18.86 5.29
C ALA A 770 3.79 18.94 6.31
N PRO A 771 2.52 18.98 5.87
CA PRO A 771 1.38 18.96 6.79
C PRO A 771 1.39 17.68 7.64
N ALA A 772 1.82 16.55 7.07
CA ALA A 772 2.04 15.29 7.76
C ALA A 772 3.35 14.58 7.32
N ASP A 773 4.25 14.24 8.26
CA ASP A 773 5.47 13.45 8.01
C ASP A 773 5.20 11.95 8.09
N PHE A 774 4.41 11.43 7.15
CA PHE A 774 4.14 9.98 7.05
C PHE A 774 5.43 9.16 6.92
N SER A 775 6.43 9.71 6.24
CA SER A 775 7.69 9.00 5.98
C SER A 775 8.66 8.98 7.17
N GLY A 776 8.47 9.84 8.17
CA GLY A 776 9.42 10.13 9.25
C GLY A 776 10.83 10.51 8.75
N LEU A 777 10.96 10.96 7.49
CA LEU A 777 12.22 11.33 6.84
C LEU A 777 12.36 12.85 6.72
N GLU A 778 11.30 13.61 7.00
CA GLU A 778 11.28 15.06 6.86
C GLU A 778 12.39 15.71 7.69
N SER A 779 12.63 15.23 8.91
CA SER A 779 13.68 15.77 9.77
C SER A 779 15.09 15.73 9.14
N ALA A 780 15.43 14.67 8.40
CA ALA A 780 16.73 14.55 7.74
C ALA A 780 16.80 15.39 6.46
N ALA A 781 15.75 15.34 5.65
CA ALA A 781 15.65 16.13 4.42
C ALA A 781 15.60 17.64 4.70
N ARG A 782 14.89 18.06 5.75
CA ARG A 782 14.85 19.43 6.29
C ARG A 782 16.25 19.93 6.63
N ARG A 783 17.02 19.15 7.40
CA ARG A 783 18.40 19.54 7.76
C ARG A 783 19.25 19.75 6.52
N LYS A 784 19.17 18.81 5.57
CA LYS A 784 19.94 18.88 4.32
C LYS A 784 19.59 20.12 3.50
N ILE A 785 18.30 20.42 3.29
CA ILE A 785 17.91 21.58 2.46
C ILE A 785 18.28 22.90 3.14
N ILE A 786 18.09 23.02 4.46
CA ILE A 786 18.49 24.20 5.23
C ILE A 786 20.00 24.42 5.14
N GLU A 787 20.80 23.36 5.23
CA GLU A 787 22.25 23.43 5.07
C GLU A 787 22.65 23.91 3.66
N LEU A 788 21.99 23.41 2.60
CA LEU A 788 22.23 23.85 1.23
C LEU A 788 21.91 25.33 1.03
N VAL A 789 20.81 25.82 1.61
CA VAL A 789 20.41 27.23 1.56
C VAL A 789 21.43 28.11 2.30
N ARG A 790 21.81 27.74 3.52
CA ARG A 790 22.81 28.49 4.31
C ARG A 790 24.17 28.55 3.63
N ASN A 791 24.60 27.45 3.01
CA ASN A 791 25.85 27.40 2.24
C ASN A 791 25.83 28.28 0.98
N ALA A 792 24.65 28.67 0.49
CA ALA A 792 24.49 29.66 -0.57
C ALA A 792 24.50 31.12 -0.05
N GLY A 793 24.72 31.33 1.25
CA GLY A 793 24.72 32.65 1.88
C GLY A 793 23.32 33.23 2.11
N LEU A 794 22.29 32.38 2.07
CA LEU A 794 20.90 32.79 2.23
C LEU A 794 20.41 32.55 3.66
N GLU A 795 19.60 33.49 4.14
CA GLU A 795 18.88 33.35 5.40
C GLU A 795 17.62 32.51 5.21
N VAL A 796 17.34 31.63 6.18
CA VAL A 796 16.20 30.71 6.12
C VAL A 796 15.30 30.87 7.35
N LEU A 797 14.03 31.15 7.08
CA LEU A 797 12.95 31.14 8.06
C LEU A 797 12.34 29.73 8.08
N ASP A 798 12.46 29.04 9.20
CA ASP A 798 11.96 27.67 9.32
C ASP A 798 10.56 27.64 9.93
N LEU A 799 9.55 27.37 9.11
CA LEU A 799 8.15 27.35 9.53
C LEU A 799 7.72 26.03 10.18
N SER A 800 8.65 25.09 10.41
CA SER A 800 8.36 23.83 11.10
C SER A 800 7.63 23.97 12.43
N PRO A 801 7.88 25.01 13.26
CA PRO A 801 7.16 25.20 14.51
C PRO A 801 5.65 25.41 14.35
N ALA A 802 5.17 25.88 13.19
CA ALA A 802 3.77 26.20 12.93
C ALA A 802 2.81 25.04 13.25
N PHE A 803 3.27 23.81 13.06
CA PHE A 803 2.45 22.62 13.24
C PHE A 803 2.76 21.82 14.52
N ASN A 804 3.61 22.34 15.42
CA ASN A 804 3.98 21.65 16.65
C ASN A 804 2.82 21.53 17.65
N SER A 805 1.86 22.46 17.60
CA SER A 805 0.68 22.49 18.48
C SER A 805 -0.44 21.54 18.02
N VAL A 806 -0.33 20.95 16.83
CA VAL A 806 -1.37 20.10 16.24
C VAL A 806 -1.08 18.64 16.57
N ALA A 807 -1.89 18.06 17.46
CA ALA A 807 -1.74 16.67 17.90
C ALA A 807 -2.03 15.66 16.78
N ASP A 808 -3.05 15.93 15.96
CA ASP A 808 -3.43 15.10 14.81
C ASP A 808 -3.09 15.81 13.50
N ARG A 809 -1.95 15.44 12.90
CA ARG A 809 -1.50 16.02 11.62
C ARG A 809 -2.43 15.69 10.44
N SER A 810 -3.32 14.71 10.56
CA SER A 810 -4.29 14.41 9.49
C SER A 810 -5.34 15.52 9.31
N SER A 811 -5.55 16.38 10.30
CA SER A 811 -6.43 17.55 10.16
C SER A 811 -5.81 18.68 9.32
N LEU A 812 -4.52 18.57 8.97
CA LEU A 812 -3.80 19.56 8.18
C LEU A 812 -3.76 19.22 6.69
N ILE A 813 -4.22 18.03 6.29
CA ILE A 813 -4.31 17.61 4.89
C ILE A 813 -5.76 17.65 4.38
N LEU A 814 -5.97 17.99 3.11
CA LEU A 814 -7.33 18.08 2.55
C LEU A 814 -8.01 16.72 2.40
N GLY A 815 -7.24 15.65 2.23
CA GLY A 815 -7.74 14.29 2.13
C GLY A 815 -6.61 13.28 2.30
N LYS A 816 -6.93 12.03 2.65
CA LYS A 816 -5.91 10.99 2.87
C LYS A 816 -5.11 10.64 1.59
N TRP A 817 -5.64 11.01 0.43
CA TRP A 817 -5.00 10.85 -0.88
C TRP A 817 -4.23 12.10 -1.33
N ASP A 818 -4.17 13.16 -0.52
CA ASP A 818 -3.64 14.47 -0.90
C ASP A 818 -2.69 15.04 0.16
N ASP A 819 -1.60 15.68 -0.29
CA ASP A 819 -0.57 16.26 0.58
C ASP A 819 -0.71 17.81 0.71
N HIS A 820 -1.82 18.41 0.23
CA HIS A 820 -2.02 19.86 0.33
C HIS A 820 -2.59 20.28 1.68
N THR A 821 -2.17 21.46 2.10
CA THR A 821 -2.44 22.01 3.43
C THR A 821 -3.87 22.57 3.50
N THR A 822 -4.59 22.28 4.58
CA THR A 822 -5.93 22.85 4.82
C THR A 822 -5.86 24.35 5.16
N ALA A 823 -7.01 25.04 5.14
CA ALA A 823 -7.10 26.43 5.58
C ALA A 823 -6.59 26.65 7.03
N LEU A 824 -6.73 25.66 7.91
CA LEU A 824 -6.14 25.69 9.25
C LEU A 824 -4.61 25.70 9.18
N GLY A 825 -4.02 24.83 8.36
CA GLY A 825 -2.57 24.79 8.19
C GLY A 825 -2.02 26.08 7.55
N HIS A 826 -2.71 26.66 6.56
CA HIS A 826 -2.35 27.98 6.02
C HIS A 826 -2.35 29.07 7.08
N ARG A 827 -3.34 29.09 7.98
CA ARG A 827 -3.38 30.05 9.11
C ARG A 827 -2.18 29.88 10.04
N LEU A 828 -1.84 28.65 10.41
CA LEU A 828 -0.69 28.37 11.28
C LEU A 828 0.65 28.76 10.62
N LEU A 829 0.78 28.51 9.31
CA LEU A 829 1.94 28.97 8.54
C LEU A 829 2.02 30.50 8.50
N ALA A 830 0.90 31.19 8.33
CA ALA A 830 0.85 32.65 8.33
C ALA A 830 1.28 33.25 9.67
N ASP A 831 0.86 32.64 10.79
CA ASP A 831 1.24 33.08 12.14
C ASP A 831 2.75 32.97 12.38
N GLU A 832 3.35 31.82 12.04
CA GLU A 832 4.79 31.63 12.21
C GLU A 832 5.60 32.50 11.22
N LEU A 833 5.15 32.61 9.97
CA LEU A 833 5.81 33.46 8.97
C LEU A 833 5.79 34.93 9.39
N TYR A 834 4.64 35.47 9.82
CA TYR A 834 4.56 36.88 10.24
C TYR A 834 5.50 37.18 11.42
N LYS A 835 5.53 36.28 12.40
CA LYS A 835 6.34 36.39 13.62
C LYS A 835 7.82 36.55 13.29
N ASP A 836 8.33 35.77 12.33
CA ASP A 836 9.76 35.76 12.00
C ASP A 836 10.12 36.76 10.88
N LEU A 837 9.20 37.02 9.95
CA LEU A 837 9.41 37.92 8.81
C LEU A 837 9.52 39.39 9.23
N VAL A 838 8.69 39.86 10.17
CA VAL A 838 8.62 41.27 10.56
C VAL A 838 9.93 41.76 11.21
N PRO A 839 10.48 41.10 12.26
CA PRO A 839 11.74 41.53 12.85
C PRO A 839 12.89 41.50 11.86
N LEU A 840 12.85 40.56 10.93
CA LEU A 840 13.88 40.41 9.92
C LEU A 840 13.87 41.58 8.93
N LEU A 841 12.71 41.91 8.38
CA LEU A 841 12.58 42.96 7.37
C LEU A 841 12.69 44.38 7.92
N PHE A 842 12.14 44.63 9.12
CA PHE A 842 11.95 45.98 9.65
C PHE A 842 12.68 46.25 10.98
N GLY A 843 13.37 45.26 11.55
CA GLY A 843 14.04 45.35 12.84
C GLY A 843 13.13 45.06 14.04
N SER A 844 13.71 44.96 15.25
CA SER A 844 12.93 44.71 16.48
C SER A 844 11.98 45.88 16.75
N PRO A 845 10.68 45.62 16.99
CA PRO A 845 9.72 46.68 17.25
C PRO A 845 10.12 47.48 18.50
N SER A 846 10.06 48.80 18.42
CA SER A 846 10.33 49.66 19.58
C SER A 846 9.36 49.33 20.73
N LYS A 847 9.73 49.62 21.99
CA LYS A 847 8.85 49.39 23.16
C LYS A 847 7.44 50.00 23.02
N GLN A 848 7.27 51.02 22.17
CA GLN A 848 5.96 51.61 21.83
C GLN A 848 5.13 50.76 20.85
N GLN A 849 5.75 49.98 19.96
CA GLN A 849 5.06 49.05 19.05
C GLN A 849 4.60 47.77 19.76
N ILE A 850 5.33 47.33 20.80
CA ILE A 850 4.95 46.16 21.62
C ILE A 850 3.61 46.37 22.34
N SER A 851 3.27 47.59 22.75
CA SER A 851 1.99 47.87 23.43
C SER A 851 0.78 47.83 22.46
N ARG A 852 1.00 48.07 21.16
CA ARG A 852 -0.04 47.90 20.13
C ARG A 852 -0.20 46.44 19.71
N LEU A 853 0.86 45.65 19.72
CA LEU A 853 0.85 44.21 19.38
C LEU A 853 0.12 43.32 20.41
N GLN A 854 -0.06 43.80 21.64
CA GLN A 854 -0.67 43.03 22.75
C GLN A 854 -2.16 43.32 23.02
N LYS A 855 -2.83 44.18 22.25
CA LYS A 855 -4.29 44.29 22.35
C LYS A 855 -4.98 43.40 21.31
N PRO A 856 -5.97 42.58 21.74
CA PRO A 856 -6.66 41.61 20.89
C PRO A 856 -7.37 42.27 19.72
#